data_AF-A0A0B1TCU2-F1
#
_entry.id   AF-A0A0B1TCU2-F1
#
_cell.length_a   1.000
_cell.length_b   1.000
_cell.length_c   1.000
_cell.angle_alpha   90.00
_cell.angle_beta   90.00
_cell.angle_gamma   90.00
#
_symmetry.space_group_name_H-M   'P 1'
#
loop_
_entity.id
_entity.type
_entity.pdbx_description
1 polymer ?
#
loop_
_entity_poly.entity_id
_entity_poly.type
_entity_poly.pdbx_seq_one_letter_code
_entity_poly.pdbx_strand_id
1 'polypeptide(L)'
;MRTHLFPFYSYDVPHTCGPDPKICCQFDFRRLPGLGPSCPWNVPPVKITESNVNGRAFTLYDQYRKKSQLYKTNVLLIPLGDDFRYDTAEEWTEQHQNYVKLFEEMNKNPEWNVHARFGTLSDYFNELDKSLRTESQSLPVLSGDFFTYADRDDHYWSGYFTSRPFYKQMDRVLQHQLRAAEIALTLKFMKDAYPSDEVDSGDVRIFAKLVQARRALSLFQHHDGVTGTAKDHVVVDYGKKMLAALEATEAVLSDALCSLLSTEAGQSSAMVLDEYRTMQDALPTRKVYSIGDFVILFNTLSRSRDEPTCIQVASISAVLRTDSGREIKQQMSPVFELIDGYLVPSKEKYELCFVDNLKPFGVSVYKLVESSTNGEVTMATLTAKGNVKTTEFKFEPVTGNTFTSDNSLILAEFDTETGFLKSVTPSGHKKIDTNVRYVHYGVREHKKLDSGNADNLSGAYLFLPDGEAKELPRSEQDFVVVDGPIMKRVYVAGPSDLSILHVYSLAHGSPSLEITNEVDIRNKKNFELAMRIETNLIKRKRLLGKLPVQAHFYPMPASAHIEDSSTRVSLLGNQALGVASLESGQIEVILDRRLNQDDGRGLFQGVLDNHRTLSRFRLLVEPLTPPDNINLAEERVSFYSMVGLAQSMELHYPTIRMLSKAKPTADAMVGITEDLPCDVHIVSLRTSAGPTNYVGNGMAQPLREAALVLHRPLTDCRSKLQLQSDCTKQENAVLPRKTSAGPTNYVGNGMAQALREAALVLHRPLTDCRSKLQLQSDCTKQENAVMPKKLFPNIQSVAEASLTLLYEGKPTDTVALEPQDVVAVKLSW
;
A
#
# COMPACT_ATOMS: atom_id res chain seq x y z
N MET A 1 -21.96 0.95 -7.15
CA MET A 1 -21.39 0.12 -8.24
C MET A 1 -22.22 -1.14 -8.36
N ARG A 2 -22.50 -1.64 -9.57
CA ARG A 2 -23.10 -2.96 -9.74
C ARG A 2 -22.00 -4.03 -9.65
N THR A 3 -22.30 -5.09 -8.91
CA THR A 3 -21.35 -6.18 -8.68
C THR A 3 -22.03 -7.50 -9.00
N HIS A 4 -21.39 -8.31 -9.84
CA HIS A 4 -21.82 -9.67 -10.14
C HIS A 4 -20.78 -10.63 -9.57
N LEU A 5 -21.20 -11.51 -8.66
CA LEU A 5 -20.37 -12.58 -8.11
C LEU A 5 -20.70 -13.88 -8.86
N PHE A 6 -19.66 -14.55 -9.38
CA PHE A 6 -19.85 -15.89 -9.94
C PHE A 6 -20.19 -16.88 -8.82
N PRO A 7 -21.09 -17.85 -9.07
CA PRO A 7 -21.67 -18.63 -7.98
C PRO A 7 -20.88 -19.92 -7.70
N PHE A 8 -19.81 -20.18 -8.45
CA PHE A 8 -19.13 -21.47 -8.49
C PHE A 8 -17.62 -21.32 -8.28
N TYR A 9 -16.94 -22.46 -8.19
CA TYR A 9 -15.56 -22.60 -7.70
C TYR A 9 -14.49 -21.89 -8.55
N SER A 10 -14.63 -21.87 -9.87
CA SER A 10 -13.64 -21.33 -10.81
C SER A 10 -14.31 -20.47 -11.90
N TYR A 11 -13.51 -19.70 -12.62
CA TYR A 11 -13.92 -18.98 -13.84
C TYR A 11 -13.73 -19.79 -15.13
N ASP A 12 -13.17 -20.99 -15.04
CA ASP A 12 -13.02 -21.90 -16.18
C ASP A 12 -14.38 -22.32 -16.77
N VAL A 13 -14.36 -22.86 -18.00
CA VAL A 13 -15.59 -23.33 -18.67
C VAL A 13 -16.35 -24.39 -17.85
N PRO A 14 -15.69 -25.42 -17.26
CA PRO A 14 -16.36 -26.39 -16.39
C PRO A 14 -17.16 -25.78 -15.23
N HIS A 15 -16.72 -24.67 -14.64
CA HIS A 15 -17.39 -24.06 -13.49
C HIS A 15 -18.18 -22.81 -13.83
N THR A 16 -18.48 -22.54 -15.10
CA THR A 16 -19.21 -21.32 -15.50
C THR A 16 -20.50 -21.59 -16.28
N CYS A 17 -20.66 -22.76 -16.89
CA CYS A 17 -21.90 -23.10 -17.62
C CYS A 17 -23.09 -23.40 -16.68
N GLY A 18 -22.84 -23.97 -15.50
CA GLY A 18 -23.85 -24.45 -14.57
C GLY A 18 -23.23 -25.22 -13.41
N PRO A 19 -24.04 -25.83 -12.53
CA PRO A 19 -23.55 -26.44 -11.30
C PRO A 19 -22.82 -27.77 -11.49
N ASP A 20 -22.93 -28.44 -12.65
CA ASP A 20 -22.29 -29.74 -12.89
C ASP A 20 -21.07 -29.59 -13.82
N PRO A 21 -19.84 -29.60 -13.26
CA PRO A 21 -18.64 -29.42 -14.07
C PRO A 21 -18.34 -30.61 -14.99
N LYS A 22 -18.84 -31.81 -14.66
CA LYS A 22 -18.75 -32.97 -15.57
C LYS A 22 -19.57 -32.75 -16.84
N ILE A 23 -20.69 -32.04 -16.75
CA ILE A 23 -21.49 -31.66 -17.92
C ILE A 23 -20.84 -30.48 -18.63
N CYS A 24 -20.54 -29.41 -17.91
CA CYS A 24 -19.99 -28.18 -18.49
C CYS A 24 -18.67 -28.40 -19.23
N CYS A 25 -17.79 -29.27 -18.73
CA CYS A 25 -16.53 -29.59 -19.40
C CYS A 25 -16.74 -30.17 -20.82
N GLN A 26 -17.87 -30.82 -21.07
CA GLN A 26 -18.21 -31.35 -22.40
C GLN A 26 -18.62 -30.25 -23.40
N PHE A 27 -18.69 -28.99 -22.96
CA PHE A 27 -18.94 -27.80 -23.77
C PHE A 27 -17.75 -26.85 -23.77
N ASP A 28 -16.59 -27.30 -23.29
CA ASP A 28 -15.29 -26.68 -23.56
C ASP A 28 -14.66 -27.36 -24.77
N PHE A 29 -14.88 -26.83 -25.97
CA PHE A 29 -14.43 -27.48 -27.20
C PHE A 29 -12.90 -27.47 -27.38
N ARG A 30 -12.13 -26.73 -26.56
CA ARG A 30 -10.66 -26.90 -26.50
C ARG A 30 -10.26 -28.29 -26.04
N ARG A 31 -11.11 -28.94 -25.24
CA ARG A 31 -10.88 -30.26 -24.64
C ARG A 31 -11.32 -31.40 -25.57
N LEU A 32 -11.62 -31.11 -26.84
CA LEU A 32 -11.87 -32.13 -27.86
C LEU A 32 -10.67 -33.10 -27.93
N PRO A 33 -10.92 -34.41 -28.08
CA PRO A 33 -9.85 -35.39 -28.22
C PRO A 33 -8.86 -34.98 -29.32
N GLY A 34 -7.58 -34.86 -28.96
CA GLY A 34 -6.50 -34.47 -29.87
C GLY A 34 -6.26 -32.97 -30.01
N LEU A 35 -7.11 -32.10 -29.44
CA LEU A 35 -6.90 -30.65 -29.49
C LEU A 35 -6.18 -30.12 -28.24
N GLY A 36 -6.66 -30.47 -27.05
CA GLY A 36 -6.16 -29.94 -25.78
C GLY A 36 -6.29 -30.92 -24.61
N PRO A 37 -6.22 -30.44 -23.36
CA PRO A 37 -6.31 -31.30 -22.18
C PRO A 37 -7.69 -31.97 -22.10
N SER A 38 -7.75 -33.17 -21.54
CA SER A 38 -9.01 -33.89 -21.37
C SER A 38 -9.85 -33.32 -20.21
N CYS A 39 -11.13 -33.71 -20.17
CA CYS A 39 -11.99 -33.44 -19.03
C CYS A 39 -11.64 -34.38 -17.86
N PRO A 40 -11.35 -33.86 -16.65
CA PRO A 40 -10.99 -34.70 -15.50
C PRO A 40 -12.14 -35.60 -15.03
N TRP A 41 -13.39 -35.28 -15.39
CA TRP A 41 -14.57 -36.10 -15.11
C TRP A 41 -14.80 -37.24 -16.11
N ASN A 42 -13.80 -37.57 -16.93
CA ASN A 42 -13.78 -38.71 -17.86
C ASN A 42 -14.90 -38.74 -18.91
N VAL A 43 -15.50 -37.58 -19.22
CA VAL A 43 -16.45 -37.42 -20.32
C VAL A 43 -15.96 -36.28 -21.22
N PRO A 44 -15.39 -36.58 -22.40
CA PRO A 44 -14.86 -35.54 -23.27
C PRO A 44 -16.00 -34.78 -23.98
N PRO A 45 -15.75 -33.54 -24.44
CA PRO A 45 -16.61 -32.88 -25.41
C PRO A 45 -16.65 -33.67 -26.72
N VAL A 46 -17.73 -33.50 -27.47
CA VAL A 46 -17.92 -34.07 -28.81
C VAL A 46 -18.33 -32.95 -29.76
N LYS A 47 -17.89 -33.03 -31.03
CA LYS A 47 -18.32 -32.05 -32.04
C LYS A 47 -19.83 -32.09 -32.22
N ILE A 48 -20.42 -30.92 -32.39
CA ILE A 48 -21.85 -30.72 -32.58
C ILE A 48 -22.19 -30.96 -34.04
N THR A 49 -23.06 -31.94 -34.25
CA THR A 49 -23.55 -32.43 -35.54
C THR A 49 -25.07 -32.37 -35.56
N GLU A 50 -25.66 -32.44 -36.75
CA GLU A 50 -27.13 -32.49 -36.88
C GLU A 50 -27.75 -33.66 -36.10
N SER A 51 -27.03 -34.78 -36.00
CA SER A 51 -27.50 -35.97 -35.27
C SER A 51 -27.48 -35.85 -33.75
N ASN A 52 -26.68 -34.93 -33.18
CA ASN A 52 -26.55 -34.79 -31.73
C ASN A 52 -27.00 -33.42 -31.18
N VAL A 53 -27.16 -32.40 -32.03
CA VAL A 53 -27.36 -31.02 -31.61
C VAL A 53 -28.55 -30.84 -30.69
N ASN A 54 -29.69 -31.50 -30.95
CA ASN A 54 -30.89 -31.38 -30.11
C ASN A 54 -30.63 -31.84 -28.66
N GLY A 55 -30.06 -33.04 -28.48
CA GLY A 55 -29.76 -33.57 -27.15
C GLY A 55 -28.65 -32.80 -26.42
N ARG A 56 -27.61 -32.37 -27.17
CA ARG A 56 -26.51 -31.56 -26.61
C ARG A 56 -26.97 -30.16 -26.21
N ALA A 57 -27.80 -29.51 -27.02
CA ALA A 57 -28.40 -28.22 -26.73
C ALA A 57 -29.30 -28.30 -25.49
N PHE A 58 -30.15 -29.32 -25.38
CA PHE A 58 -30.98 -29.50 -24.18
C PHE A 58 -30.14 -29.70 -22.92
N THR A 59 -29.06 -30.49 -23.02
CA THR A 59 -28.14 -30.74 -21.89
C THR A 59 -27.48 -29.44 -21.38
N LEU A 60 -27.01 -28.59 -22.29
CA LEU A 60 -26.41 -27.30 -21.94
C LEU A 60 -27.47 -26.31 -21.42
N TYR A 61 -28.63 -26.28 -22.06
CA TYR A 61 -29.76 -25.45 -21.64
C TYR A 61 -30.22 -25.78 -20.22
N ASP A 62 -30.27 -27.06 -19.84
CA ASP A 62 -30.57 -27.48 -18.46
C ASP A 62 -29.57 -26.90 -17.44
N GLN A 63 -28.27 -26.88 -17.78
CA GLN A 63 -27.25 -26.23 -16.94
C GLN A 63 -27.47 -24.72 -16.83
N TYR A 64 -27.79 -24.05 -17.93
CA TYR A 64 -28.12 -22.62 -17.94
C TYR A 64 -29.34 -22.32 -17.08
N ARG A 65 -30.41 -23.13 -17.16
CA ARG A 65 -31.59 -23.01 -16.29
C ARG A 65 -31.24 -23.18 -14.82
N LYS A 66 -30.41 -24.18 -14.48
CA LYS A 66 -29.99 -24.41 -13.10
C LYS A 66 -29.20 -23.23 -12.56
N LYS A 67 -28.28 -22.67 -13.36
CA LYS A 67 -27.54 -21.46 -12.98
C LYS A 67 -28.46 -20.25 -12.84
N SER A 68 -29.47 -20.10 -13.71
CA SER A 68 -30.39 -18.96 -13.64
C SER A 68 -31.20 -18.92 -12.34
N GLN A 69 -31.46 -20.06 -11.69
CA GLN A 69 -32.13 -20.10 -10.38
C GLN A 69 -31.36 -19.38 -9.25
N LEU A 70 -30.06 -19.11 -9.45
CA LEU A 70 -29.21 -18.42 -8.47
C LEU A 70 -29.27 -16.89 -8.59
N TYR A 71 -29.93 -16.38 -9.63
CA TYR A 71 -30.04 -14.95 -9.94
C TYR A 71 -31.49 -14.49 -9.99
N LYS A 72 -31.72 -13.20 -9.75
CA LYS A 72 -33.08 -12.64 -9.67
C LYS A 72 -33.75 -12.39 -11.02
N THR A 73 -32.96 -12.23 -12.08
CA THR A 73 -33.43 -11.80 -13.40
C THR A 73 -33.34 -12.93 -14.42
N ASN A 74 -34.09 -12.79 -15.52
CA ASN A 74 -34.03 -13.68 -16.68
C ASN A 74 -32.81 -13.45 -17.60
N VAL A 75 -31.89 -12.56 -17.24
CA VAL A 75 -30.63 -12.30 -17.97
C VAL A 75 -29.48 -13.04 -17.28
N LEU A 76 -28.83 -13.96 -18.01
CA LEU A 76 -27.80 -14.84 -17.48
C LEU A 76 -26.44 -14.58 -18.15
N LEU A 77 -25.39 -14.47 -17.34
CA LEU A 77 -24.00 -14.38 -17.80
C LEU A 77 -23.34 -15.77 -17.77
N ILE A 78 -22.84 -16.23 -18.91
CA ILE A 78 -22.05 -17.46 -19.05
C ILE A 78 -20.66 -17.08 -19.60
N PRO A 79 -19.64 -16.95 -18.73
CA PRO A 79 -18.26 -16.86 -19.19
C PRO A 79 -17.88 -18.09 -20.01
N LEU A 80 -17.08 -17.88 -21.06
CA LEU A 80 -16.53 -18.94 -21.89
C LEU A 80 -15.05 -18.62 -22.09
N GLY A 81 -14.21 -19.20 -21.25
CA GLY A 81 -12.79 -18.88 -21.18
C GLY A 81 -12.13 -19.59 -20.00
N ASP A 82 -10.83 -19.37 -19.86
CA ASP A 82 -9.91 -19.93 -18.86
C ASP A 82 -8.55 -19.23 -19.05
N ASP A 83 -7.50 -19.67 -18.38
CA ASP A 83 -6.14 -19.15 -18.52
C ASP A 83 -5.59 -19.28 -19.95
N PHE A 84 -5.10 -18.17 -20.50
CA PHE A 84 -4.44 -18.07 -21.82
C PHE A 84 -5.19 -18.78 -22.96
N ARG A 85 -6.52 -18.79 -22.93
CA ARG A 85 -7.37 -19.40 -23.98
C ARG A 85 -7.47 -18.50 -25.20
N TYR A 86 -8.04 -19.04 -26.28
CA TYR A 86 -8.22 -18.39 -27.57
C TYR A 86 -6.89 -18.05 -28.27
N ASP A 87 -5.91 -18.94 -28.12
CA ASP A 87 -4.54 -18.78 -28.60
C ASP A 87 -4.29 -19.39 -29.98
N THR A 88 -5.17 -20.30 -30.44
CA THR A 88 -5.05 -21.02 -31.72
C THR A 88 -6.28 -20.85 -32.61
N ALA A 89 -6.09 -20.84 -33.93
CA ALA A 89 -7.18 -20.72 -34.90
C ALA A 89 -8.16 -21.90 -34.82
N GLU A 90 -7.64 -23.10 -34.58
CA GLU A 90 -8.42 -24.33 -34.41
C GLU A 90 -9.33 -24.24 -33.19
N GLU A 91 -8.83 -23.74 -32.05
CA GLU A 91 -9.67 -23.49 -30.89
C GLU A 91 -10.79 -22.50 -31.21
N TRP A 92 -10.45 -21.34 -31.78
CA TRP A 92 -11.42 -20.33 -32.16
C TRP A 92 -12.53 -20.94 -33.01
N THR A 93 -12.13 -21.74 -34.01
CA THR A 93 -13.03 -22.42 -34.94
C THR A 93 -13.94 -23.41 -34.21
N GLU A 94 -13.37 -24.32 -33.42
CA GLU A 94 -14.15 -25.35 -32.73
C GLU A 94 -15.06 -24.76 -31.66
N GLN A 95 -14.60 -23.79 -30.86
CA GLN A 95 -15.48 -23.13 -29.89
C GLN A 95 -16.62 -22.40 -30.63
N HIS A 96 -16.30 -21.54 -31.60
CA HIS A 96 -17.31 -20.74 -32.28
C HIS A 96 -18.35 -21.59 -33.03
N GLN A 97 -17.91 -22.50 -33.91
CA GLN A 97 -18.81 -23.27 -34.76
C GLN A 97 -19.74 -24.19 -33.98
N ASN A 98 -19.24 -24.81 -32.89
CA ASN A 98 -20.06 -25.69 -32.08
C ASN A 98 -21.11 -24.90 -31.26
N TYR A 99 -20.73 -23.74 -30.68
CA TYR A 99 -21.68 -22.89 -29.96
C TYR A 99 -22.74 -22.26 -30.87
N VAL A 100 -22.40 -21.86 -32.10
CA VAL A 100 -23.40 -21.36 -33.07
C VAL A 100 -24.51 -22.39 -33.30
N LYS A 101 -24.15 -23.66 -33.57
CA LYS A 101 -25.13 -24.74 -33.75
C LYS A 101 -26.00 -24.96 -32.51
N LEU A 102 -25.41 -24.89 -31.32
CA LEU A 102 -26.13 -25.02 -30.06
C LEU A 102 -27.12 -23.86 -29.86
N PHE A 103 -26.71 -22.61 -30.15
CA PHE A 103 -27.57 -21.44 -30.03
C PHE A 103 -28.72 -21.47 -31.04
N GLU A 104 -28.45 -21.85 -32.30
CA GLU A 104 -29.47 -22.01 -33.33
C GLU A 104 -30.54 -23.02 -32.90
N GLU A 105 -30.12 -24.18 -32.38
CA GLU A 105 -31.05 -25.20 -31.88
C GLU A 105 -31.82 -24.72 -30.64
N MET A 106 -31.16 -24.10 -29.66
CA MET A 106 -31.85 -23.54 -28.48
C MET A 106 -32.90 -22.50 -28.86
N ASN A 107 -32.54 -21.56 -29.73
CA ASN A 107 -33.39 -20.43 -30.11
C ASN A 107 -34.55 -20.84 -31.04
N LYS A 108 -34.41 -21.97 -31.75
CA LYS A 108 -35.47 -22.55 -32.60
C LYS A 108 -36.59 -23.21 -31.79
N ASN A 109 -36.34 -23.59 -30.54
CA ASN A 109 -37.29 -24.30 -29.68
C ASN A 109 -38.03 -23.32 -28.73
N PRO A 110 -39.22 -22.78 -29.10
CA PRO A 110 -39.90 -21.76 -28.31
C PRO A 110 -40.31 -22.24 -26.92
N GLU A 111 -40.61 -23.54 -26.76
CA GLU A 111 -40.96 -24.16 -25.47
C GLU A 111 -39.84 -24.04 -24.42
N TRP A 112 -38.59 -23.87 -24.86
CA TRP A 112 -37.45 -23.71 -23.95
C TRP A 112 -37.33 -22.27 -23.41
N ASN A 113 -38.06 -21.30 -23.97
CA ASN A 113 -38.08 -19.92 -23.49
C ASN A 113 -36.67 -19.34 -23.28
N VAL A 114 -35.76 -19.60 -24.22
CA VAL A 114 -34.36 -19.20 -24.16
C VAL A 114 -33.98 -18.41 -25.40
N HIS A 115 -33.14 -17.40 -25.20
CA HIS A 115 -32.44 -16.71 -26.28
C HIS A 115 -30.95 -16.67 -25.96
N ALA A 116 -30.18 -17.57 -26.55
CA ALA A 116 -28.74 -17.69 -26.36
C ALA A 116 -27.98 -17.04 -27.52
N ARG A 117 -26.94 -16.27 -27.20
CA ARG A 117 -26.04 -15.63 -28.16
C ARG A 117 -24.68 -15.33 -27.52
N PHE A 118 -23.67 -15.12 -28.34
CA PHE A 118 -22.45 -14.46 -27.87
C PHE A 118 -22.76 -13.01 -27.46
N GLY A 119 -22.04 -12.52 -26.46
CA GLY A 119 -22.19 -11.17 -25.94
C GLY A 119 -20.97 -10.75 -25.14
N THR A 120 -20.88 -9.46 -24.89
CA THR A 120 -19.86 -8.85 -24.03
C THR A 120 -20.38 -8.66 -22.61
N LEU A 121 -19.48 -8.36 -21.67
CA LEU A 121 -19.88 -7.98 -20.31
C LEU A 121 -20.78 -6.73 -20.29
N SER A 122 -20.53 -5.78 -21.20
CA SER A 122 -21.38 -4.60 -21.39
C SER A 122 -22.79 -4.96 -21.85
N ASP A 123 -22.92 -5.91 -22.79
CA ASP A 123 -24.24 -6.39 -23.22
C ASP A 123 -25.02 -7.02 -22.06
N TYR A 124 -24.36 -7.83 -21.24
CA TYR A 124 -24.96 -8.45 -20.06
C TYR A 124 -25.52 -7.39 -19.09
N PHE A 125 -24.71 -6.40 -18.70
CA PHE A 125 -25.17 -5.37 -17.77
C PHE A 125 -26.25 -4.48 -18.38
N ASN A 126 -26.17 -4.17 -19.67
CA ASN A 126 -27.22 -3.42 -20.36
C ASN A 126 -28.57 -4.16 -20.36
N GLU A 127 -28.57 -5.47 -20.64
CA GLU A 127 -29.79 -6.29 -20.59
C GLU A 127 -30.29 -6.49 -19.16
N LEU A 128 -29.40 -6.69 -18.18
CA LEU A 128 -29.76 -6.76 -16.77
C LEU A 128 -30.47 -5.48 -16.30
N ASP A 129 -29.94 -4.31 -16.68
CA ASP A 129 -30.54 -3.00 -16.39
C ASP A 129 -31.92 -2.83 -17.00
N LYS A 130 -32.11 -3.29 -18.24
CA LYS A 130 -33.42 -3.28 -18.90
C LYS A 130 -34.40 -4.20 -18.16
N SER A 131 -34.00 -5.43 -17.85
CA SER A 131 -34.83 -6.42 -17.13
C SER A 131 -35.30 -5.88 -15.79
N LEU A 132 -34.40 -5.33 -14.96
CA LEU A 132 -34.76 -4.77 -13.65
C LEU A 132 -35.75 -3.59 -13.75
N ARG A 133 -35.60 -2.73 -14.77
CA ARG A 133 -36.54 -1.62 -15.00
C ARG A 133 -37.91 -2.12 -15.43
N THR A 134 -37.97 -3.04 -16.39
CA THR A 134 -39.22 -3.61 -16.90
C THR A 134 -39.99 -4.36 -15.82
N GLU A 135 -39.29 -5.12 -14.99
CA GLU A 135 -39.91 -5.92 -13.91
C GLU A 135 -40.07 -5.13 -12.60
N SER A 136 -39.67 -3.86 -12.56
CA SER A 136 -39.69 -3.01 -11.36
C SER A 136 -39.00 -3.67 -10.14
N GLN A 137 -37.89 -4.37 -10.37
CA GLN A 137 -37.14 -5.09 -9.35
C GLN A 137 -35.90 -4.32 -8.87
N SER A 138 -35.55 -4.51 -7.59
CA SER A 138 -34.32 -3.98 -7.00
C SER A 138 -33.36 -5.09 -6.56
N LEU A 139 -32.07 -4.88 -6.79
CA LEU A 139 -30.99 -5.72 -6.27
C LEU A 139 -30.71 -5.43 -4.77
N PRO A 140 -30.23 -6.42 -4.01
CA PRO A 140 -29.82 -6.19 -2.62
C PRO A 140 -28.61 -5.25 -2.57
N VAL A 141 -28.49 -4.53 -1.46
CA VAL A 141 -27.30 -3.73 -1.12
C VAL A 141 -26.42 -4.55 -0.19
N LEU A 142 -25.13 -4.60 -0.49
CA LEU A 142 -24.12 -5.31 0.30
C LEU A 142 -22.96 -4.37 0.62
N SER A 143 -22.46 -4.46 1.86
CA SER A 143 -21.29 -3.72 2.35
C SER A 143 -20.37 -4.68 3.10
N GLY A 144 -19.06 -4.48 2.96
CA GLY A 144 -18.03 -5.33 3.56
C GLY A 144 -16.95 -5.66 2.53
N ASP A 145 -16.05 -6.57 2.89
CA ASP A 145 -15.06 -7.16 2.01
C ASP A 145 -15.33 -8.65 1.79
N PHE A 146 -14.46 -9.29 1.00
CA PHE A 146 -14.51 -10.72 0.69
C PHE A 146 -13.25 -11.43 1.20
N PHE A 147 -12.70 -10.97 2.33
CA PHE A 147 -11.59 -11.62 3.01
C PHE A 147 -12.05 -12.38 4.27
N THR A 148 -11.40 -13.48 4.62
CA THR A 148 -10.29 -14.13 3.91
C THR A 148 -10.81 -15.23 3.00
N TYR A 149 -10.39 -15.22 1.73
CA TYR A 149 -10.84 -16.19 0.73
C TYR A 149 -10.39 -17.60 1.09
N ALA A 150 -11.30 -18.56 0.94
CA ALA A 150 -11.01 -19.99 0.93
C ALA A 150 -11.76 -20.61 -0.24
N ASP A 151 -11.04 -21.32 -1.11
CA ASP A 151 -11.61 -21.95 -2.29
C ASP A 151 -12.28 -23.29 -1.92
N ARG A 152 -11.76 -23.98 -0.90
CA ARG A 152 -12.33 -25.23 -0.37
C ARG A 152 -11.92 -25.45 1.08
N ASP A 153 -12.72 -26.25 1.77
CA ASP A 153 -12.40 -26.79 3.10
C ASP A 153 -11.87 -25.70 4.07
N ASP A 154 -10.65 -25.86 4.59
CA ASP A 154 -9.95 -24.91 5.44
C ASP A 154 -8.74 -24.25 4.77
N HIS A 155 -8.69 -24.27 3.44
CA HIS A 155 -7.61 -23.73 2.62
C HIS A 155 -7.78 -22.22 2.44
N TYR A 156 -7.51 -21.46 3.50
CA TYR A 156 -7.54 -20.00 3.47
C TYR A 156 -6.28 -19.43 2.80
N TRP A 157 -6.50 -18.46 1.91
CA TRP A 157 -5.47 -17.79 1.13
C TRP A 157 -4.93 -16.58 1.90
N SER A 158 -4.53 -16.78 3.15
CA SER A 158 -3.91 -15.73 3.98
C SER A 158 -2.38 -15.72 3.91
N GLY A 159 -1.76 -16.74 3.31
CA GLY A 159 -0.30 -16.82 3.17
C GLY A 159 0.28 -15.74 2.26
N TYR A 160 -0.41 -15.42 1.16
CA TYR A 160 0.06 -14.40 0.20
C TYR A 160 -0.02 -12.96 0.75
N PHE A 161 -0.68 -12.75 1.89
CA PHE A 161 -0.60 -11.46 2.58
C PHE A 161 0.86 -11.12 2.93
N THR A 162 1.70 -12.13 3.17
CA THR A 162 3.11 -11.96 3.57
C THR A 162 4.14 -12.53 2.59
N SER A 163 3.81 -13.49 1.72
CA SER A 163 4.78 -14.13 0.80
C SER A 163 5.66 -13.12 0.06
N ARG A 164 6.99 -13.35 0.08
CA ARG A 164 8.02 -12.47 -0.51
C ARG A 164 7.93 -11.01 0.01
N PRO A 165 8.03 -10.80 1.33
CA PRO A 165 7.82 -9.49 1.96
C PRO A 165 8.86 -8.44 1.53
N PHE A 166 10.07 -8.87 1.14
CA PHE A 166 11.10 -8.00 0.57
C PHE A 166 10.57 -7.15 -0.60
N TYR A 167 9.88 -7.77 -1.55
CA TYR A 167 9.36 -7.06 -2.73
C TYR A 167 8.09 -6.27 -2.41
N LYS A 168 7.29 -6.69 -1.41
CA LYS A 168 6.19 -5.87 -0.86
C LYS A 168 6.69 -4.59 -0.19
N GLN A 169 7.88 -4.62 0.41
CA GLN A 169 8.54 -3.41 0.91
C GLN A 169 9.08 -2.56 -0.23
N MET A 170 9.71 -3.18 -1.23
CA MET A 170 10.22 -2.47 -2.42
C MET A 170 9.10 -1.75 -3.18
N ASP A 171 7.90 -2.33 -3.24
CA ASP A 171 6.70 -1.70 -3.79
C ASP A 171 6.40 -0.34 -3.14
N ARG A 172 6.37 -0.27 -1.80
CA ARG A 172 6.10 1.00 -1.09
C ARG A 172 7.21 2.03 -1.29
N VAL A 173 8.46 1.59 -1.35
CA VAL A 173 9.61 2.46 -1.67
C VAL A 173 9.45 3.05 -3.07
N LEU A 174 9.18 2.21 -4.08
CA LEU A 174 9.00 2.64 -5.46
C LEU A 174 7.74 3.52 -5.62
N GLN A 175 6.65 3.20 -4.93
CA GLN A 175 5.43 4.00 -4.92
C GLN A 175 5.70 5.44 -4.42
N HIS A 176 6.42 5.57 -3.29
CA HIS A 176 6.79 6.88 -2.75
C HIS A 176 7.73 7.64 -3.68
N GLN A 177 8.81 7.00 -4.15
CA GLN A 177 9.81 7.64 -5.00
C GLN A 177 9.24 8.07 -6.35
N LEU A 178 8.34 7.26 -6.93
CA LEU A 178 7.59 7.62 -8.12
C LEU A 178 6.70 8.84 -7.86
N ARG A 179 5.89 8.83 -6.80
CA ARG A 179 5.06 9.99 -6.42
C ARG A 179 5.90 11.26 -6.26
N ALA A 180 7.05 11.16 -5.61
CA ALA A 180 7.97 12.28 -5.45
C ALA A 180 8.49 12.81 -6.79
N ALA A 181 8.91 11.90 -7.69
CA ALA A 181 9.37 12.26 -9.03
C ALA A 181 8.26 12.91 -9.88
N GLU A 182 7.01 12.44 -9.76
CA GLU A 182 5.86 13.07 -10.44
C GLU A 182 5.62 14.50 -9.95
N ILE A 183 5.63 14.71 -8.63
CA ILE A 183 5.44 16.05 -8.04
C ILE A 183 6.57 16.98 -8.48
N ALA A 184 7.83 16.56 -8.32
CA ALA A 184 8.99 17.40 -8.66
C ALA A 184 9.01 17.78 -10.15
N LEU A 185 8.76 16.82 -11.04
CA LEU A 185 8.72 17.10 -12.49
C LEU A 185 7.55 18.00 -12.87
N THR A 186 6.38 17.82 -12.25
CA THR A 186 5.23 18.70 -12.50
C THR A 186 5.52 20.13 -12.05
N LEU A 187 6.14 20.30 -10.87
CA LEU A 187 6.56 21.61 -10.37
C LEU A 187 7.61 22.28 -11.28
N LYS A 188 8.57 21.51 -11.81
CA LYS A 188 9.53 22.00 -12.81
C LYS A 188 8.78 22.60 -14.01
N PHE A 189 7.87 21.84 -14.62
CA PHE A 189 7.11 22.31 -15.79
C PHE A 189 6.17 23.48 -15.50
N MET A 190 5.64 23.60 -14.28
CA MET A 190 4.83 24.75 -13.89
C MET A 190 5.68 26.01 -13.65
N LYS A 191 6.93 25.87 -13.19
CA LYS A 191 7.86 26.99 -12.96
C LYS A 191 8.40 27.54 -14.28
N ASP A 192 8.80 26.65 -15.18
CA ASP A 192 9.36 26.99 -16.48
C ASP A 192 8.20 27.31 -17.43
N ALA A 193 7.69 28.54 -17.40
CA ALA A 193 6.70 29.03 -18.35
C ALA A 193 7.33 29.09 -19.76
N TYR A 194 7.42 27.95 -20.44
CA TYR A 194 8.04 27.83 -21.76
C TYR A 194 7.34 28.77 -22.76
N PRO A 195 8.05 29.74 -23.35
CA PRO A 195 7.47 30.63 -24.35
C PRO A 195 7.14 29.93 -25.68
N SER A 196 7.64 28.71 -25.92
CA SER A 196 7.49 27.94 -27.16
C SER A 196 6.72 26.64 -26.96
N ASP A 197 5.83 26.28 -27.89
CA ASP A 197 5.09 25.00 -27.90
C ASP A 197 5.97 23.75 -28.04
N GLU A 198 7.27 23.91 -28.33
CA GLU A 198 8.24 22.82 -28.42
C GLU A 198 8.76 22.40 -27.03
N VAL A 199 8.52 21.14 -26.67
CA VAL A 199 9.10 20.49 -25.49
C VAL A 199 10.57 20.14 -25.78
N ASP A 200 11.48 20.47 -24.87
CA ASP A 200 12.90 20.11 -25.03
C ASP A 200 13.07 18.58 -25.14
N SER A 201 13.96 18.16 -26.02
CA SER A 201 14.36 16.75 -26.17
C SER A 201 14.87 16.14 -24.86
N GLY A 202 15.46 16.94 -23.96
CA GLY A 202 15.85 16.54 -22.60
C GLY A 202 14.64 16.16 -21.77
N ASP A 203 13.62 17.01 -21.73
CA ASP A 203 12.38 16.78 -20.99
C ASP A 203 11.61 15.56 -21.50
N VAL A 204 11.59 15.31 -22.81
CA VAL A 204 10.99 14.09 -23.37
C VAL A 204 11.70 12.83 -22.84
N ARG A 205 13.04 12.84 -22.77
CA ARG A 205 13.82 11.71 -22.25
C ARG A 205 13.60 11.49 -20.75
N ILE A 206 13.55 12.57 -19.96
CA ILE A 206 13.26 12.51 -18.53
C ILE A 206 11.84 12.01 -18.27
N PHE A 207 10.85 12.52 -19.02
CA PHE A 207 9.47 12.05 -18.91
C PHE A 207 9.31 10.57 -19.29
N ALA A 208 10.06 10.09 -20.29
CA ALA A 208 10.04 8.66 -20.66
C ALA A 208 10.51 7.75 -19.50
N LYS A 209 11.49 8.18 -18.70
CA LYS A 209 11.92 7.47 -17.48
C LYS A 209 10.80 7.39 -16.45
N LEU A 210 10.04 8.47 -16.28
CA LEU A 210 8.86 8.48 -15.42
C LEU A 210 7.78 7.50 -15.90
N VAL A 211 7.53 7.45 -17.21
CA VAL A 211 6.59 6.48 -17.83
C VAL A 211 7.06 5.03 -17.64
N GLN A 212 8.35 4.76 -17.77
CA GLN A 212 8.94 3.44 -17.46
C GLN A 212 8.64 3.03 -16.02
N ALA A 213 8.86 3.94 -15.05
CA ALA A 213 8.60 3.66 -13.65
C ALA A 213 7.12 3.40 -13.35
N ARG A 214 6.20 4.18 -13.95
CA ARG A 214 4.75 3.93 -13.88
C ARG A 214 4.38 2.53 -14.34
N ARG A 215 4.91 2.11 -15.50
CA ARG A 215 4.62 0.78 -16.08
C ARG A 215 5.17 -0.35 -15.21
N ALA A 216 6.39 -0.21 -14.67
CA ALA A 216 6.99 -1.20 -13.79
C ALA A 216 6.19 -1.40 -12.50
N LEU A 217 5.86 -0.30 -11.80
CA LEU A 217 5.04 -0.37 -10.58
C LEU A 217 3.65 -0.93 -10.87
N SER A 218 3.01 -0.50 -11.97
CA SER A 218 1.69 -1.00 -12.38
C SER A 218 1.69 -2.49 -12.70
N LEU A 219 2.74 -2.97 -13.38
CA LEU A 219 2.92 -4.39 -13.67
C LEU A 219 3.12 -5.20 -12.38
N PHE A 220 3.82 -4.66 -11.38
CA PHE A 220 3.98 -5.33 -10.10
C PHE A 220 2.67 -5.44 -9.31
N GLN A 221 1.69 -4.56 -9.53
CA GLN A 221 0.35 -4.69 -8.92
C GLN A 221 -0.45 -5.89 -9.44
N HIS A 222 0.09 -6.64 -10.42
CA HIS A 222 -0.45 -7.93 -10.83
C HIS A 222 -0.68 -8.83 -9.60
N HIS A 223 -1.75 -9.64 -9.64
CA HIS A 223 -2.13 -10.52 -8.55
C HIS A 223 -1.19 -11.73 -8.35
N ASP A 224 -0.14 -11.86 -9.17
CA ASP A 224 1.03 -12.71 -8.89
C ASP A 224 2.35 -11.94 -8.70
N GLY A 225 2.31 -10.60 -8.84
CA GLY A 225 3.43 -9.72 -8.53
C GLY A 225 3.46 -9.39 -7.04
N VAL A 226 2.68 -8.40 -6.62
CA VAL A 226 2.64 -7.86 -5.26
C VAL A 226 2.19 -8.88 -4.21
N THR A 227 1.46 -9.92 -4.61
CA THR A 227 1.07 -11.05 -3.75
C THR A 227 2.24 -11.97 -3.40
N GLY A 228 3.31 -11.96 -4.21
CA GLY A 228 4.43 -12.87 -4.05
C GLY A 228 4.05 -14.31 -4.40
N THR A 229 3.24 -14.52 -5.43
CA THR A 229 2.75 -15.85 -5.85
C THR A 229 3.23 -16.31 -7.22
N ALA A 230 4.15 -15.57 -7.86
CA ALA A 230 4.83 -16.01 -9.08
C ALA A 230 6.01 -16.97 -8.80
N LYS A 231 6.53 -17.60 -9.86
CA LYS A 231 7.76 -18.39 -9.82
C LYS A 231 8.99 -17.52 -9.54
N ASP A 232 10.04 -18.10 -8.97
CA ASP A 232 11.23 -17.36 -8.51
C ASP A 232 11.84 -16.48 -9.62
N HIS A 233 11.99 -17.00 -10.84
CA HIS A 233 12.54 -16.23 -11.96
C HIS A 233 11.64 -15.07 -12.43
N VAL A 234 10.32 -15.18 -12.22
CA VAL A 234 9.35 -14.11 -12.52
C VAL A 234 9.41 -13.05 -11.41
N VAL A 235 9.55 -13.46 -10.15
CA VAL A 235 9.80 -12.54 -9.02
C VAL A 235 11.09 -11.73 -9.26
N VAL A 236 12.16 -12.39 -9.71
CA VAL A 236 13.41 -11.72 -10.10
C VAL A 236 13.19 -10.75 -11.27
N ASP A 237 12.35 -11.08 -12.26
CA ASP A 237 12.02 -10.16 -13.35
C ASP A 237 11.28 -8.91 -12.84
N TYR A 238 10.27 -9.09 -11.97
CA TYR A 238 9.60 -7.96 -11.30
C TYR A 238 10.59 -7.10 -10.53
N GLY A 239 11.46 -7.70 -9.71
CA GLY A 239 12.46 -6.97 -8.93
C GLY A 239 13.46 -6.20 -9.81
N LYS A 240 13.93 -6.78 -10.93
CA LYS A 240 14.76 -6.06 -11.91
C LYS A 240 14.05 -4.86 -12.51
N LYS A 241 12.76 -4.99 -12.86
CA LYS A 241 11.97 -3.86 -13.39
C LYS A 241 11.73 -2.79 -12.33
N MET A 242 11.48 -3.18 -11.07
CA MET A 242 11.35 -2.23 -9.97
C MET A 242 12.67 -1.52 -9.66
N LEU A 243 13.82 -2.21 -9.72
CA LEU A 243 15.14 -1.58 -9.56
C LEU A 243 15.39 -0.54 -10.66
N ALA A 244 15.18 -0.91 -11.91
CA ALA A 244 15.30 0.03 -13.04
C ALA A 244 14.33 1.22 -12.92
N ALA A 245 13.16 1.02 -12.31
CA ALA A 245 12.20 2.09 -12.03
C ALA A 245 12.65 3.02 -10.89
N LEU A 246 13.31 2.51 -9.86
CA LEU A 246 13.96 3.32 -8.83
C LEU A 246 15.07 4.18 -9.45
N GLU A 247 15.96 3.60 -10.26
CA GLU A 247 17.01 4.35 -10.97
C GLU A 247 16.42 5.39 -11.93
N ALA A 248 15.33 5.06 -12.62
CA ALA A 248 14.63 5.98 -13.51
C ALA A 248 14.02 7.18 -12.76
N THR A 249 13.41 6.93 -11.59
CA THR A 249 12.83 8.00 -10.76
C THR A 249 13.89 8.84 -10.06
N GLU A 250 15.04 8.26 -9.70
CA GLU A 250 16.21 9.02 -9.21
C GLU A 250 16.68 10.03 -10.27
N ALA A 251 16.81 9.59 -11.52
CA ALA A 251 17.22 10.49 -12.61
C ALA A 251 16.20 11.63 -12.84
N VAL A 252 14.90 11.35 -12.71
CA VAL A 252 13.84 12.37 -12.81
C VAL A 252 13.92 13.35 -11.64
N LEU A 253 14.11 12.86 -10.40
CA LEU A 253 14.27 13.70 -9.22
C LEU A 253 15.51 14.60 -9.34
N SER A 254 16.63 14.04 -9.78
CA SER A 254 17.88 14.76 -10.00
C SER A 254 17.67 15.92 -10.98
N ASP A 255 17.11 15.65 -12.16
CA ASP A 255 16.84 16.66 -13.18
C ASP A 255 15.86 17.74 -12.69
N ALA A 256 14.73 17.33 -12.11
CA ALA A 256 13.70 18.25 -11.65
C ALA A 256 14.20 19.15 -10.52
N LEU A 257 14.86 18.59 -9.51
CA LEU A 257 15.34 19.36 -8.35
C LEU A 257 16.52 20.27 -8.69
N CYS A 258 17.41 19.85 -9.59
CA CYS A 258 18.45 20.72 -10.15
C CYS A 258 17.85 21.96 -10.86
N SER A 259 16.83 21.76 -11.70
CA SER A 259 16.13 22.89 -12.34
C SER A 259 15.43 23.80 -11.32
N LEU A 260 14.72 23.21 -10.36
CA LEU A 260 13.98 23.96 -9.34
C LEU A 260 14.90 24.80 -8.44
N LEU A 261 16.11 24.32 -8.15
CA LEU A 261 17.16 25.03 -7.39
C LEU A 261 18.11 25.87 -8.27
N SER A 262 17.86 25.94 -9.58
CA SER A 262 18.60 26.76 -10.55
C SER A 262 20.11 26.50 -10.56
N THR A 263 20.53 25.23 -10.50
CA THR A 263 21.95 24.86 -10.64
C THR A 263 22.44 25.16 -12.06
N GLU A 264 23.55 25.88 -12.23
CA GLU A 264 24.08 26.25 -13.57
C GLU A 264 24.24 25.02 -14.50
N ALA A 265 23.67 25.12 -15.70
CA ALA A 265 23.83 24.11 -16.74
C ALA A 265 25.30 24.07 -17.21
N GLY A 266 26.00 22.97 -16.93
CA GLY A 266 27.37 22.74 -17.40
C GLY A 266 28.41 22.40 -16.34
N GLN A 267 28.10 22.56 -15.04
CA GLN A 267 28.84 21.86 -13.98
C GLN A 267 28.14 20.52 -13.72
N SER A 268 28.90 19.45 -13.49
CA SER A 268 28.39 18.08 -13.27
C SER A 268 27.60 17.97 -11.94
N SER A 269 26.45 18.63 -11.85
CA SER A 269 25.52 18.74 -10.72
C SER A 269 24.54 17.56 -10.66
N ALA A 270 25.05 16.33 -10.68
CA ALA A 270 24.21 15.16 -10.46
C ALA A 270 23.87 15.05 -8.97
N MET A 271 22.71 15.57 -8.56
CA MET A 271 22.11 15.16 -7.29
C MET A 271 21.84 13.66 -7.34
N VAL A 272 22.21 12.93 -6.28
CA VAL A 272 21.98 11.48 -6.18
C VAL A 272 21.19 11.18 -4.92
N LEU A 273 20.39 10.13 -4.92
CA LEU A 273 19.63 9.75 -3.72
C LEU A 273 20.56 9.30 -2.59
N ASP A 274 20.15 9.60 -1.37
CA ASP A 274 20.81 9.15 -0.13
C ASP A 274 20.87 7.62 -0.03
N GLU A 275 19.87 6.93 -0.56
CA GLU A 275 19.75 5.47 -0.54
C GLU A 275 19.80 4.91 -1.95
N TYR A 276 20.56 3.83 -2.14
CA TYR A 276 20.65 3.11 -3.40
C TYR A 276 20.66 1.59 -3.16
N ARG A 277 20.35 0.82 -4.19
CA ARG A 277 20.42 -0.64 -4.18
C ARG A 277 21.42 -1.10 -5.24
N THR A 278 22.28 -2.05 -4.88
CA THR A 278 23.26 -2.62 -5.82
C THR A 278 22.64 -3.69 -6.71
N MET A 279 21.65 -4.40 -6.20
CA MET A 279 20.91 -5.45 -6.89
C MET A 279 19.45 -5.43 -6.46
N GLN A 280 18.62 -6.12 -7.24
CA GLN A 280 17.18 -6.16 -7.06
C GLN A 280 16.73 -6.81 -5.75
N ASP A 281 17.56 -7.69 -5.18
CA ASP A 281 17.38 -8.45 -3.94
C ASP A 281 18.28 -7.97 -2.79
N ALA A 282 18.94 -6.82 -2.95
CA ALA A 282 19.76 -6.21 -1.91
C ALA A 282 18.92 -5.21 -1.09
N LEU A 283 19.14 -5.20 0.23
CA LEU A 283 18.66 -4.11 1.08
C LEU A 283 19.25 -2.77 0.61
N PRO A 284 18.53 -1.65 0.80
CA PRO A 284 19.06 -0.33 0.46
C PRO A 284 20.28 0.01 1.32
N THR A 285 21.30 0.57 0.67
CA THR A 285 22.51 1.09 1.31
C THR A 285 22.44 2.62 1.31
N ARG A 286 22.78 3.22 2.46
CA ARG A 286 22.88 4.68 2.59
C ARG A 286 24.24 5.18 2.15
N LYS A 287 24.28 6.31 1.46
CA LYS A 287 25.50 7.03 1.10
C LYS A 287 26.05 7.76 2.32
N VAL A 288 27.38 7.82 2.39
CA VAL A 288 28.11 8.54 3.44
C VAL A 288 28.51 9.90 2.91
N TYR A 289 28.11 10.97 3.60
CA TYR A 289 28.39 12.35 3.24
C TYR A 289 29.77 12.76 3.78
N SER A 290 30.51 13.48 2.96
CA SER A 290 31.80 14.06 3.30
C SER A 290 31.67 15.56 3.57
N ILE A 291 32.58 16.12 4.38
CA ILE A 291 32.67 17.58 4.56
C ILE A 291 32.80 18.26 3.19
N GLY A 292 32.00 19.31 2.96
CA GLY A 292 31.88 20.00 1.69
C GLY A 292 30.67 19.56 0.85
N ASP A 293 30.07 18.41 1.15
CA ASP A 293 28.85 17.94 0.48
C ASP A 293 27.63 18.77 0.87
N PHE A 294 26.61 18.73 0.02
CA PHE A 294 25.32 19.33 0.24
C PHE A 294 24.25 18.27 0.43
N VAL A 295 23.37 18.51 1.41
CA VAL A 295 22.19 17.70 1.70
C VAL A 295 20.98 18.45 1.18
N ILE A 296 20.18 17.80 0.34
CA ILE A 296 18.96 18.35 -0.22
C ILE A 296 17.79 17.53 0.31
N LEU A 297 16.85 18.19 0.97
CA LEU A 297 15.63 17.58 1.47
C LEU A 297 14.44 18.05 0.64
N PHE A 298 13.65 17.11 0.13
CA PHE A 298 12.40 17.40 -0.56
C PHE A 298 11.21 16.85 0.23
N ASN A 299 10.32 17.75 0.64
CA ASN A 299 9.07 17.42 1.32
C ASN A 299 7.98 17.08 0.30
N THR A 300 7.54 15.83 0.25
CA THR A 300 6.52 15.36 -0.71
C THR A 300 5.09 15.43 -0.15
N LEU A 301 4.91 16.06 1.01
CA LEU A 301 3.60 16.34 1.59
C LEU A 301 3.19 17.78 1.26
N SER A 302 1.89 17.98 1.12
CA SER A 302 1.24 19.28 0.87
C SER A 302 1.08 20.12 2.14
N ARG A 303 1.88 19.83 3.17
CA ARG A 303 1.89 20.54 4.45
C ARG A 303 3.32 20.69 4.93
N SER A 304 3.56 21.71 5.75
CA SER A 304 4.82 21.86 6.47
C SER A 304 5.01 20.69 7.44
N ARG A 305 6.26 20.25 7.61
CA ARG A 305 6.61 19.21 8.61
C ARG A 305 7.89 19.54 9.36
N ASP A 306 7.90 19.21 10.65
CA ASP A 306 9.02 19.28 11.57
C ASP A 306 9.37 17.85 12.01
N GLU A 307 10.03 17.10 11.12
CA GLU A 307 10.35 15.68 11.34
C GLU A 307 11.88 15.49 11.42
N PRO A 308 12.41 14.83 12.46
CA PRO A 308 13.83 14.52 12.54
C PRO A 308 14.33 13.75 11.32
N THR A 309 15.38 14.28 10.69
CA THR A 309 16.05 13.68 9.54
C THR A 309 17.46 13.28 9.94
N CYS A 310 17.87 12.06 9.59
CA CYS A 310 19.21 11.54 9.88
C CYS A 310 19.95 11.20 8.59
N ILE A 311 21.23 11.57 8.51
CA ILE A 311 22.18 11.25 7.41
C ILE A 311 23.42 10.53 7.92
N GLN A 312 24.05 9.70 7.09
CA GLN A 312 25.33 9.07 7.44
C GLN A 312 26.49 9.96 7.04
N VAL A 313 27.43 10.23 7.95
CA VAL A 313 28.56 11.14 7.71
C VAL A 313 29.89 10.45 8.00
N ALA A 314 30.93 10.80 7.24
CA ALA A 314 32.26 10.21 7.39
C ALA A 314 33.04 10.76 8.60
N SER A 315 32.71 11.97 9.06
CA SER A 315 33.42 12.64 10.15
C SER A 315 32.52 12.85 11.36
N ILE A 316 33.06 12.60 12.55
CA ILE A 316 32.40 12.86 13.83
C ILE A 316 32.27 14.37 14.14
N SER A 317 33.12 15.19 13.53
CA SER A 317 33.10 16.66 13.63
C SER A 317 32.12 17.32 12.65
N ALA A 318 31.37 16.54 11.87
CA ALA A 318 30.51 17.07 10.82
C ALA A 318 29.27 17.77 11.40
N VAL A 319 28.96 18.96 10.87
CA VAL A 319 27.77 19.76 11.23
C VAL A 319 27.11 20.33 9.97
N LEU A 320 25.79 20.54 10.02
CA LEU A 320 25.04 21.17 8.95
C LEU A 320 24.93 22.68 9.17
N ARG A 321 25.03 23.43 8.07
CA ARG A 321 24.77 24.87 8.02
C ARG A 321 23.88 25.22 6.85
N THR A 322 23.15 26.33 6.99
CA THR A 322 22.43 26.97 5.89
C THR A 322 23.18 28.23 5.50
N ASP A 323 23.07 28.64 4.24
CA ASP A 323 23.64 29.90 3.75
C ASP A 323 23.00 31.12 4.43
N SER A 324 21.74 31.01 4.85
CA SER A 324 21.05 32.03 5.66
C SER A 324 21.66 32.26 7.06
N GLY A 325 22.56 31.36 7.51
CA GLY A 325 23.13 31.40 8.86
C GLY A 325 22.17 30.96 9.97
N ARG A 326 20.99 30.43 9.61
CA ARG A 326 20.02 29.87 10.56
C ARG A 326 20.63 28.68 11.31
N GLU A 327 20.50 28.69 12.63
CA GLU A 327 20.92 27.61 13.52
C GLU A 327 20.00 26.38 13.38
N ILE A 328 20.60 25.19 13.35
CA ILE A 328 19.90 23.92 13.22
C ILE A 328 20.26 23.06 14.42
N LYS A 329 19.23 22.58 15.14
CA LYS A 329 19.44 21.59 16.19
C LYS A 329 19.89 20.28 15.55
N GLN A 330 21.03 19.77 16.02
CA GLN A 330 21.65 18.58 15.47
C GLN A 330 22.35 17.74 16.55
N GLN A 331 22.36 16.43 16.34
CA GLN A 331 23.02 15.46 17.20
C GLN A 331 23.86 14.48 16.37
N MET A 332 24.95 14.02 16.96
CA MET A 332 25.82 12.99 16.41
C MET A 332 25.62 11.68 17.18
N SER A 333 25.53 10.57 16.45
CA SER A 333 25.32 9.22 17.01
C SER A 333 26.18 8.18 16.29
N PRO A 334 26.61 7.10 16.94
CA PRO A 334 27.23 5.98 16.24
C PRO A 334 26.19 5.18 15.45
N VAL A 335 26.65 4.48 14.42
CA VAL A 335 25.83 3.52 13.66
C VAL A 335 26.16 2.11 14.10
N PHE A 336 25.18 1.34 14.55
CA PHE A 336 25.36 -0.07 14.90
C PHE A 336 24.93 -0.99 13.76
N GLU A 337 25.70 -2.07 13.58
CA GLU A 337 25.41 -3.15 12.64
C GLU A 337 25.40 -4.48 13.38
N LEU A 338 24.57 -5.42 12.91
CA LEU A 338 24.54 -6.78 13.44
C LEU A 338 25.54 -7.64 12.67
N ILE A 339 26.63 -8.04 13.33
CA ILE A 339 27.70 -8.87 12.75
C ILE A 339 27.86 -10.10 13.64
N ASP A 340 27.69 -11.29 13.06
CA ASP A 340 27.79 -12.59 13.76
C ASP A 340 26.95 -12.67 15.05
N GLY A 341 25.80 -12.00 15.08
CA GLY A 341 24.89 -11.96 16.23
C GLY A 341 25.19 -10.91 17.29
N TYR A 342 26.21 -10.07 17.09
CA TYR A 342 26.61 -9.00 18.02
C TYR A 342 26.40 -7.62 17.43
N LEU A 343 26.08 -6.65 18.30
CA LEU A 343 25.97 -5.24 17.91
C LEU A 343 27.36 -4.60 17.87
N VAL A 344 27.80 -4.23 16.68
CA VAL A 344 29.12 -3.65 16.45
C VAL A 344 28.97 -2.19 15.97
N PRO A 345 29.60 -1.20 16.65
CA PRO A 345 29.60 0.17 16.16
C PRO A 345 30.49 0.29 14.93
N SER A 346 30.01 0.99 13.91
CA SER A 346 30.77 1.28 12.70
C SER A 346 31.90 2.26 12.99
N LYS A 347 33.08 2.01 12.40
CA LYS A 347 34.25 2.90 12.48
C LYS A 347 34.38 3.85 11.29
N GLU A 348 33.58 3.63 10.26
CA GLU A 348 33.70 4.32 8.97
C GLU A 348 32.64 5.41 8.79
N LYS A 349 31.57 5.37 9.60
CA LYS A 349 30.42 6.26 9.48
C LYS A 349 29.75 6.51 10.81
N TYR A 350 29.24 7.73 10.95
CA TYR A 350 28.40 8.19 12.04
C TYR A 350 27.05 8.60 11.49
N GLU A 351 26.09 8.87 12.36
CA GLU A 351 24.79 9.39 11.99
C GLU A 351 24.59 10.79 12.58
N LEU A 352 24.36 11.76 11.69
CA LEU A 352 24.00 13.12 12.02
C LEU A 352 22.48 13.28 11.87
N CYS A 353 21.77 13.44 12.99
CA CYS A 353 20.33 13.70 13.00
C CYS A 353 20.07 15.17 13.32
N PHE A 354 19.10 15.77 12.64
CA PHE A 354 18.75 17.17 12.77
C PHE A 354 17.24 17.38 12.56
N VAL A 355 16.72 18.51 13.04
CA VAL A 355 15.32 18.90 12.86
C VAL A 355 15.24 20.28 12.24
N ASP A 356 14.40 20.42 11.22
CA ASP A 356 14.11 21.69 10.57
C ASP A 356 12.68 21.68 10.02
N ASN A 357 12.14 22.87 9.75
CA ASN A 357 10.80 23.07 9.19
C ASN A 357 10.84 23.00 7.67
N LEU A 358 10.33 21.91 7.10
CA LEU A 358 10.25 21.70 5.66
C LEU A 358 8.91 22.18 5.12
N LYS A 359 8.94 23.14 4.20
CA LYS A 359 7.75 23.72 3.55
C LYS A 359 7.00 22.74 2.66
N PRO A 360 5.69 22.93 2.39
CA PRO A 360 4.89 22.00 1.60
C PRO A 360 5.40 21.93 0.15
N PHE A 361 5.58 20.70 -0.36
CA PHE A 361 6.26 20.47 -1.65
C PHE A 361 7.60 21.21 -1.79
N GLY A 362 8.22 21.54 -0.65
CA GLY A 362 9.39 22.40 -0.58
C GLY A 362 10.69 21.62 -0.63
N VAL A 363 11.73 22.29 -1.11
CA VAL A 363 13.11 21.80 -1.18
C VAL A 363 13.96 22.65 -0.24
N SER A 364 14.84 22.04 0.53
CA SER A 364 15.76 22.73 1.46
C SER A 364 17.19 22.22 1.29
N VAL A 365 18.15 23.13 1.28
CA VAL A 365 19.57 22.84 1.04
C VAL A 365 20.38 23.13 2.31
N TYR A 366 21.26 22.19 2.64
CA TYR A 366 22.18 22.29 3.77
C TYR A 366 23.59 21.96 3.31
N LYS A 367 24.60 22.65 3.86
CA LYS A 367 26.00 22.35 3.61
C LYS A 367 26.58 21.60 4.82
N LEU A 368 27.25 20.47 4.55
CA LEU A 368 28.01 19.77 5.57
C LEU A 368 29.39 20.41 5.70
N VAL A 369 29.73 20.85 6.91
CA VAL A 369 31.02 21.50 7.21
C VAL A 369 31.65 20.88 8.44
N GLU A 370 32.93 21.18 8.67
CA GLU A 370 33.61 20.85 9.92
C GLU A 370 33.14 21.80 11.03
N SER A 371 32.87 21.26 12.22
CA SER A 371 32.54 22.06 13.40
C SER A 371 33.66 23.05 13.71
N SER A 372 33.31 24.33 13.90
CA SER A 372 34.28 25.37 14.25
C SER A 372 34.51 25.51 15.75
N THR A 373 33.58 25.02 16.58
CA THR A 373 33.63 25.12 18.04
C THR A 373 33.16 23.83 18.71
N ASN A 374 33.62 23.60 19.94
CA ASN A 374 33.11 22.50 20.75
C ASN A 374 31.68 22.82 21.21
N GLY A 375 30.70 21.99 20.83
CA GLY A 375 29.30 22.11 21.25
C GLY A 375 28.29 22.45 20.16
N GLU A 376 28.70 22.70 18.91
CA GLU A 376 27.78 22.92 17.77
C GLU A 376 26.90 21.70 17.43
N VAL A 377 27.34 20.51 17.87
CA VAL A 377 26.61 19.25 17.74
C VAL A 377 26.56 18.54 19.09
N THR A 378 25.38 18.04 19.45
CA THR A 378 25.22 17.27 20.68
C THR A 378 25.63 15.82 20.44
N MET A 379 26.60 15.32 21.20
CA MET A 379 27.01 13.92 21.14
C MET A 379 26.02 13.05 21.93
N ALA A 380 25.54 11.96 21.32
CA ALA A 380 24.68 11.01 22.03
C ALA A 380 25.43 10.28 23.16
N THR A 381 24.68 9.84 24.17
CA THR A 381 25.18 8.96 25.24
C THR A 381 24.79 7.52 24.94
N LEU A 382 25.69 6.59 25.22
CA LEU A 382 25.47 5.16 25.01
C LEU A 382 25.18 4.47 26.33
N THR A 383 24.21 3.57 26.32
CA THR A 383 23.90 2.73 27.47
C THR A 383 23.77 1.27 27.06
N ALA A 384 24.48 0.36 27.72
CA ALA A 384 24.39 -1.09 27.47
C ALA A 384 24.76 -1.88 28.74
N LYS A 385 24.55 -3.21 28.74
CA LYS A 385 24.99 -4.10 29.82
C LYS A 385 26.51 -4.24 29.88
N GLY A 386 27.11 -4.47 28.72
CA GLY A 386 28.56 -4.61 28.54
C GLY A 386 29.17 -3.31 28.02
N ASN A 387 30.49 -3.16 28.18
CA ASN A 387 31.18 -1.98 27.68
C ASN A 387 31.18 -1.97 26.15
N VAL A 388 30.58 -0.93 25.55
CA VAL A 388 30.64 -0.71 24.10
C VAL A 388 32.00 -0.08 23.79
N LYS A 389 32.78 -0.69 22.90
CA LYS A 389 34.13 -0.22 22.55
C LYS A 389 34.09 1.04 21.68
N THR A 390 33.76 2.19 22.28
CA THR A 390 33.85 3.52 21.63
C THR A 390 34.56 4.51 22.55
N THR A 391 35.46 5.32 22.00
CA THR A 391 36.19 6.36 22.76
C THR A 391 35.54 7.74 22.64
N GLU A 392 34.69 7.92 21.64
CA GLU A 392 34.17 9.20 21.18
C GLU A 392 32.82 9.56 21.80
N PHE A 393 32.09 8.57 22.32
CA PHE A 393 30.78 8.74 22.92
C PHE A 393 30.84 8.40 24.41
N LYS A 394 30.08 9.16 25.21
CA LYS A 394 29.93 8.88 26.64
C LYS A 394 29.22 7.54 26.82
N PHE A 395 29.75 6.68 27.68
CA PHE A 395 29.14 5.39 28.00
C PHE A 395 28.65 5.36 29.45
N GLU A 396 27.46 4.79 29.65
CA GLU A 396 26.84 4.57 30.96
C GLU A 396 26.36 3.11 31.06
N PRO A 397 26.62 2.38 32.15
CA PRO A 397 26.09 1.03 32.31
C PRO A 397 24.60 1.06 32.63
N VAL A 398 23.84 0.14 32.04
CA VAL A 398 22.44 -0.08 32.44
C VAL A 398 22.40 -0.66 33.85
N THR A 399 21.49 -0.15 34.70
CA THR A 399 21.26 -0.66 36.06
C THR A 399 19.80 -1.03 36.28
N GLY A 400 19.53 -2.04 37.11
CA GLY A 400 18.18 -2.51 37.42
C GLY A 400 17.58 -3.47 36.38
N ASN A 401 16.27 -3.70 36.50
CA ASN A 401 15.52 -4.67 35.67
C ASN A 401 14.82 -4.03 34.46
N THR A 402 14.72 -2.70 34.42
CA THR A 402 14.10 -1.94 33.34
C THR A 402 14.86 -0.63 33.11
N PHE A 403 14.84 -0.12 31.89
CA PHE A 403 15.30 1.24 31.57
C PHE A 403 14.21 1.99 30.77
N THR A 404 14.32 3.30 30.68
CA THR A 404 13.31 4.14 30.02
C THR A 404 13.91 5.08 29.01
N SER A 405 13.11 5.47 28.01
CA SER A 405 13.43 6.53 27.06
C SER A 405 12.19 7.35 26.78
N ASP A 406 12.30 8.67 26.84
CA ASP A 406 11.21 9.60 26.58
C ASP A 406 11.56 10.62 25.49
N ASN A 407 10.54 11.24 24.92
CA ASN A 407 10.66 12.35 23.97
C ASN A 407 9.68 13.50 24.29
N SER A 408 9.31 13.68 25.56
CA SER A 408 8.23 14.55 26.08
C SER A 408 6.78 14.18 25.74
N LEU A 409 6.53 13.43 24.64
CA LEU A 409 5.18 13.01 24.24
C LEU A 409 4.84 11.59 24.68
N ILE A 410 5.84 10.71 24.69
CA ILE A 410 5.72 9.33 25.16
C ILE A 410 6.92 8.98 26.05
N LEU A 411 6.68 8.10 27.01
CA LEU A 411 7.70 7.40 27.79
C LEU A 411 7.62 5.91 27.45
N ALA A 412 8.69 5.35 26.89
CA ALA A 412 8.84 3.93 26.61
C ALA A 412 9.69 3.27 27.69
N GLU A 413 9.23 2.14 28.22
CA GLU A 413 9.95 1.32 29.20
C GLU A 413 10.36 -0.01 28.57
N PHE A 414 11.62 -0.38 28.75
CA PHE A 414 12.26 -1.53 28.15
C PHE A 414 12.78 -2.48 29.22
N ASP A 415 12.83 -3.76 28.87
CA ASP A 415 13.37 -4.82 29.69
C ASP A 415 14.90 -4.83 29.64
N THR A 416 15.58 -4.84 30.79
CA THR A 416 17.05 -4.86 30.78
C THR A 416 17.60 -6.25 30.51
N GLU A 417 16.82 -7.33 30.47
CA GLU A 417 17.33 -8.66 30.12
C GLU A 417 17.38 -8.83 28.59
N THR A 418 16.33 -8.35 27.91
CA THR A 418 16.10 -8.58 26.47
C THR A 418 16.22 -7.33 25.59
N GLY A 419 16.19 -6.12 26.15
CA GLY A 419 16.15 -4.86 25.38
C GLY A 419 14.79 -4.58 24.72
N PHE A 420 13.79 -5.46 24.85
CA PHE A 420 12.48 -5.28 24.24
C PHE A 420 11.55 -4.37 25.04
N LEU A 421 10.63 -3.74 24.32
CA LEU A 421 9.60 -2.87 24.87
C LEU A 421 8.64 -3.65 25.78
N LYS A 422 8.41 -3.10 26.98
CA LYS A 422 7.43 -3.60 27.95
C LYS A 422 6.16 -2.76 27.95
N SER A 423 6.29 -1.45 27.80
CA SER A 423 5.14 -0.55 27.89
C SER A 423 5.42 0.82 27.27
N VAL A 424 4.34 1.50 26.91
CA VAL A 424 4.34 2.89 26.46
C VAL A 424 3.36 3.69 27.32
N THR A 425 3.80 4.85 27.78
CA THR A 425 2.98 5.81 28.53
C THR A 425 2.88 7.11 27.72
N PRO A 426 1.75 7.37 27.05
CA PRO A 426 1.51 8.67 26.43
C PRO A 426 1.44 9.78 27.48
N SER A 427 1.91 10.97 27.14
CA SER A 427 1.82 12.15 28.00
C SER A 427 0.37 12.43 28.39
N GLY A 428 0.13 12.60 29.69
CA GLY A 428 -1.22 12.83 30.23
C GLY A 428 -2.14 11.61 30.25
N HIS A 429 -1.63 10.40 30.05
CA HIS A 429 -2.42 9.15 30.07
C HIS A 429 -1.78 8.05 30.92
N LYS A 430 -2.52 6.96 31.13
CA LYS A 430 -2.04 5.79 31.86
C LYS A 430 -0.99 5.00 31.07
N LYS A 431 -0.12 4.29 31.80
CA LYS A 431 0.81 3.27 31.27
C LYS A 431 0.02 2.15 30.59
N ILE A 432 0.41 1.81 29.36
CA ILE A 432 -0.16 0.71 28.59
C ILE A 432 0.94 -0.34 28.40
N ASP A 433 0.66 -1.57 28.82
CA ASP A 433 1.57 -2.68 28.55
C ASP A 433 1.60 -2.92 27.03
N THR A 434 2.78 -3.07 26.45
CA THR A 434 3.01 -3.23 25.02
C THR A 434 4.19 -4.18 24.81
N ASN A 435 4.06 -5.39 25.34
CA ASN A 435 5.10 -6.40 25.33
C ASN A 435 5.34 -6.91 23.91
N VAL A 436 6.47 -6.53 23.33
CA VAL A 436 6.89 -7.01 22.00
C VAL A 436 7.63 -8.34 22.15
N ARG A 437 7.30 -9.30 21.28
CA ARG A 437 7.98 -10.60 21.20
C ARG A 437 7.92 -11.16 19.78
N TYR A 438 8.74 -12.18 19.52
CA TYR A 438 8.69 -12.94 18.28
C TYR A 438 8.12 -14.33 18.52
N VAL A 439 7.22 -14.73 17.63
CA VAL A 439 6.64 -16.07 17.60
C VAL A 439 6.77 -16.65 16.20
N HIS A 440 6.59 -17.95 16.06
CA HIS A 440 6.59 -18.58 14.75
C HIS A 440 5.53 -19.68 14.62
N TYR A 441 5.08 -19.90 13.39
CA TYR A 441 4.26 -21.03 13.01
C TYR A 441 5.09 -22.05 12.24
N GLY A 442 4.76 -23.33 12.42
CA GLY A 442 5.19 -24.41 11.54
C GLY A 442 4.15 -24.70 10.46
N VAL A 443 4.36 -25.78 9.73
CA VAL A 443 3.43 -26.27 8.70
C VAL A 443 2.80 -27.56 9.19
N ARG A 444 1.48 -27.69 9.07
CA ARG A 444 0.76 -28.90 9.49
C ARG A 444 1.20 -30.14 8.71
N GLU A 445 0.90 -31.31 9.27
CA GLU A 445 0.92 -32.57 8.52
C GLU A 445 -0.34 -32.70 7.65
N HIS A 446 -0.25 -33.48 6.57
CA HIS A 446 -1.42 -33.77 5.73
C HIS A 446 -2.52 -34.44 6.56
N LYS A 447 -3.72 -33.89 6.51
CA LYS A 447 -4.90 -34.51 7.14
C LYS A 447 -5.88 -35.04 6.12
N LYS A 448 -6.78 -35.92 6.56
CA LYS A 448 -7.95 -36.31 5.78
C LYS A 448 -9.00 -35.19 5.84
N LEU A 449 -9.43 -34.69 4.69
CA LEU A 449 -10.46 -33.64 4.61
C LEU A 449 -11.86 -34.26 4.55
N ASP A 450 -12.84 -33.57 5.13
CA ASP A 450 -14.24 -34.02 5.16
C ASP A 450 -14.86 -34.11 3.75
N SER A 451 -14.40 -33.26 2.83
CA SER A 451 -14.78 -33.31 1.41
C SER A 451 -14.26 -34.55 0.67
N GLY A 452 -13.33 -35.31 1.26
CA GLY A 452 -12.64 -36.42 0.60
C GLY A 452 -11.53 -35.98 -0.35
N ASN A 453 -11.29 -34.67 -0.51
CA ASN A 453 -10.20 -34.13 -1.31
C ASN A 453 -8.83 -34.37 -0.66
N ALA A 454 -7.78 -34.37 -1.48
CA ALA A 454 -6.40 -34.35 -0.99
C ALA A 454 -6.12 -33.06 -0.24
N ASP A 455 -5.36 -33.15 0.85
CA ASP A 455 -4.92 -31.98 1.59
C ASP A 455 -3.67 -31.34 0.97
N ASN A 456 -3.61 -30.01 1.03
CA ASN A 456 -2.43 -29.23 0.70
C ASN A 456 -1.83 -28.65 1.98
N LEU A 457 -0.56 -28.25 1.92
CA LEU A 457 0.15 -27.64 3.04
C LEU A 457 0.34 -26.14 2.78
N SER A 458 0.87 -25.40 3.76
CA SER A 458 1.28 -24.00 3.53
C SER A 458 2.19 -23.90 2.32
N GLY A 459 1.92 -22.94 1.44
CA GLY A 459 2.74 -22.57 0.28
C GLY A 459 2.58 -21.08 0.01
N ALA A 460 2.85 -20.60 -1.20
CA ALA A 460 2.84 -19.16 -1.48
C ALA A 460 1.47 -18.48 -1.23
N TYR A 461 0.36 -19.19 -1.45
CA TYR A 461 -1.01 -18.71 -1.26
C TYR A 461 -1.55 -19.08 0.12
N LEU A 462 -1.44 -20.36 0.48
CA LEU A 462 -2.11 -20.91 1.65
C LEU A 462 -1.28 -20.70 2.92
N PHE A 463 -1.98 -20.37 4.02
CA PHE A 463 -1.43 -20.43 5.37
C PHE A 463 -2.16 -21.52 6.15
N LEU A 464 -1.47 -22.62 6.44
CA LEU A 464 -2.00 -23.82 7.09
C LEU A 464 -1.07 -24.23 8.26
N PRO A 465 -1.13 -23.48 9.38
CA PRO A 465 -0.21 -23.68 10.50
C PRO A 465 -0.41 -25.03 11.20
N ASP A 466 0.64 -25.51 11.87
CA ASP A 466 0.64 -26.73 12.69
C ASP A 466 -0.04 -26.57 14.07
N GLY A 467 -0.57 -25.39 14.36
CA GLY A 467 -1.26 -25.06 15.61
C GLY A 467 -1.12 -23.58 15.97
N GLU A 468 -1.21 -23.29 17.26
CA GLU A 468 -0.89 -21.97 17.81
C GLU A 468 0.61 -21.66 17.66
N ALA A 469 0.94 -20.37 17.55
CA ALA A 469 2.33 -19.94 17.39
C ALA A 469 3.19 -20.33 18.60
N LYS A 470 4.46 -20.67 18.35
CA LYS A 470 5.47 -20.98 19.36
C LYS A 470 6.35 -19.75 19.58
N GLU A 471 6.57 -19.35 20.83
CA GLU A 471 7.43 -18.20 21.17
C GLU A 471 8.91 -18.55 20.98
N LEU A 472 9.68 -17.62 20.40
CA LEU A 472 11.14 -17.76 20.34
C LEU A 472 11.75 -17.54 21.73
N PRO A 473 12.82 -18.26 22.11
CA PRO A 473 13.39 -18.17 23.45
C PRO A 473 13.72 -16.73 23.88
N ARG A 474 13.22 -16.33 25.05
CA ARG A 474 13.63 -15.13 25.77
C ARG A 474 14.94 -15.41 26.50
N SER A 475 16.04 -15.49 25.76
CA SER A 475 17.38 -15.48 26.35
C SER A 475 17.81 -14.05 26.65
N GLU A 476 18.88 -13.91 27.44
CA GLU A 476 19.64 -12.68 27.50
C GLU A 476 20.04 -12.24 26.08
N GLN A 477 19.71 -10.99 25.73
CA GLN A 477 20.00 -10.40 24.42
C GLN A 477 21.03 -9.27 24.56
N ASP A 478 21.81 -9.07 23.51
CA ASP A 478 22.69 -7.92 23.37
C ASP A 478 21.89 -6.72 22.88
N PHE A 479 21.98 -5.59 23.60
CA PHE A 479 21.32 -4.36 23.21
C PHE A 479 22.17 -3.13 23.53
N VAL A 480 22.01 -2.09 22.72
CA VAL A 480 22.63 -0.78 22.92
C VAL A 480 21.60 0.33 22.79
N VAL A 481 21.54 1.19 23.80
CA VAL A 481 20.74 2.41 23.81
C VAL A 481 21.62 3.57 23.34
N VAL A 482 21.12 4.35 22.39
CA VAL A 482 21.68 5.63 21.96
C VAL A 482 20.71 6.70 22.42
N ASP A 483 21.09 7.50 23.42
CA ASP A 483 20.29 8.60 23.95
C ASP A 483 20.81 9.95 23.43
N GLY A 484 20.02 10.61 22.59
CA GLY A 484 20.27 11.96 22.09
C GLY A 484 18.99 12.81 22.11
N PRO A 485 19.11 14.15 22.06
CA PRO A 485 17.98 15.07 22.21
C PRO A 485 17.00 15.10 21.02
N ILE A 486 17.41 14.62 19.85
CA ILE A 486 16.64 14.63 18.59
C ILE A 486 16.13 13.23 18.24
N MET A 487 16.96 12.21 18.46
CA MET A 487 16.62 10.83 18.18
C MET A 487 17.24 9.95 19.25
N LYS A 488 16.41 9.14 19.91
CA LYS A 488 16.85 8.05 20.78
C LYS A 488 16.63 6.73 20.08
N ARG A 489 17.54 5.76 20.24
CA ARG A 489 17.39 4.42 19.68
C ARG A 489 17.74 3.33 20.66
N VAL A 490 17.06 2.20 20.54
CA VAL A 490 17.42 0.95 21.22
C VAL A 490 17.65 -0.09 20.12
N TYR A 491 18.90 -0.46 19.92
CA TYR A 491 19.31 -1.56 19.04
C TYR A 491 19.29 -2.85 19.85
N VAL A 492 18.64 -3.89 19.33
CA VAL A 492 18.54 -5.20 19.97
C VAL A 492 18.94 -6.26 18.95
N ALA A 493 19.93 -7.08 19.31
CA ALA A 493 20.23 -8.31 18.60
C ALA A 493 19.23 -9.38 19.08
N GLY A 494 18.38 -9.86 18.17
CA GLY A 494 17.36 -10.85 18.48
C GLY A 494 17.93 -12.22 18.91
N PRO A 495 17.05 -13.21 19.15
CA PRO A 495 17.44 -14.53 19.64
C PRO A 495 18.51 -15.19 18.76
N SER A 496 19.51 -15.85 19.37
CA SER A 496 20.70 -16.37 18.67
C SER A 496 20.42 -17.40 17.56
N ASP A 497 19.23 -18.00 17.53
CA ASP A 497 18.83 -18.95 16.51
C ASP A 497 18.34 -18.28 15.19
N LEU A 498 18.16 -16.95 15.21
CA LEU A 498 17.66 -16.13 14.11
C LEU A 498 18.42 -14.80 14.02
N SER A 499 18.88 -14.44 12.82
CA SER A 499 19.47 -13.11 12.63
C SER A 499 18.35 -12.08 12.52
N ILE A 500 18.16 -11.32 13.61
CA ILE A 500 17.18 -10.24 13.70
C ILE A 500 17.89 -9.02 14.28
N LEU A 501 17.95 -7.92 13.53
CA LEU A 501 18.26 -6.60 14.08
C LEU A 501 16.95 -5.86 14.30
N HIS A 502 16.59 -5.69 15.57
CA HIS A 502 15.40 -4.96 15.99
C HIS A 502 15.81 -3.58 16.50
N VAL A 503 15.15 -2.52 16.02
CA VAL A 503 15.46 -1.15 16.44
C VAL A 503 14.19 -0.39 16.79
N TYR A 504 14.16 0.12 18.02
CA TYR A 504 13.19 1.13 18.44
C TYR A 504 13.77 2.51 18.19
N SER A 505 13.00 3.44 17.63
CA SER A 505 13.40 4.85 17.47
C SER A 505 12.35 5.78 18.07
N LEU A 506 12.77 6.63 19.01
CA LEU A 506 11.97 7.71 19.60
C LEU A 506 12.48 9.03 19.04
N ALA A 507 11.76 9.54 18.05
CA ALA A 507 12.05 10.81 17.41
C ALA A 507 11.51 11.98 18.25
N HIS A 508 12.27 13.07 18.36
CA HIS A 508 11.79 14.32 18.96
C HIS A 508 10.51 14.80 18.25
N GLY A 509 9.50 15.19 19.04
CA GLY A 509 8.23 15.68 18.52
C GLY A 509 7.27 14.61 17.96
N SER A 510 7.68 13.35 17.91
CA SER A 510 6.80 12.26 17.44
C SER A 510 5.96 11.66 18.57
N PRO A 511 4.64 11.50 18.43
CA PRO A 511 3.79 10.81 19.40
C PRO A 511 3.84 9.27 19.25
N SER A 512 4.66 8.74 18.33
CA SER A 512 4.76 7.31 18.06
C SER A 512 6.18 6.78 18.26
N LEU A 513 6.27 5.47 18.51
CA LEU A 513 7.51 4.72 18.57
C LEU A 513 7.74 4.01 17.22
N GLU A 514 8.81 4.34 16.50
CA GLU A 514 9.15 3.61 15.27
C GLU A 514 9.84 2.29 15.63
N ILE A 515 9.47 1.21 14.93
CA ILE A 515 10.02 -0.12 15.07
C ILE A 515 10.51 -0.57 13.69
N THR A 516 11.78 -0.95 13.59
CA THR A 516 12.29 -1.66 12.43
C THR A 516 12.73 -3.06 12.80
N ASN A 517 12.42 -4.04 11.93
CA ASN A 517 12.94 -5.39 12.06
C ASN A 517 13.62 -5.75 10.75
N GLU A 518 14.91 -5.99 10.82
CA GLU A 518 15.66 -6.59 9.75
C GLU A 518 15.84 -8.07 10.05
N VAL A 519 15.20 -8.93 9.26
CA VAL A 519 15.07 -10.36 9.52
C VAL A 519 15.72 -11.19 8.43
N ASP A 520 16.35 -12.29 8.81
CA ASP A 520 16.86 -13.30 7.88
C ASP A 520 16.47 -14.71 8.32
N ILE A 521 15.50 -15.30 7.61
CA ILE A 521 15.00 -16.65 7.87
C ILE A 521 15.51 -17.69 6.86
N ARG A 522 16.50 -17.35 6.02
CA ARG A 522 16.97 -18.23 4.91
C ARG A 522 17.49 -19.59 5.39
N ASN A 523 17.96 -19.67 6.64
CA ASN A 523 18.44 -20.90 7.27
C ASN A 523 17.31 -21.79 7.86
N LYS A 524 16.07 -21.30 7.91
CA LYS A 524 14.93 -22.05 8.46
C LYS A 524 14.25 -22.92 7.38
N LYS A 525 13.32 -23.77 7.81
CA LYS A 525 12.54 -24.69 6.97
C LYS A 525 11.12 -24.77 7.52
N ASN A 526 10.11 -24.59 6.69
CA ASN A 526 8.69 -24.62 7.09
C ASN A 526 8.44 -23.75 8.32
N PHE A 527 8.79 -22.48 8.19
CA PHE A 527 8.87 -21.51 9.27
C PHE A 527 8.26 -20.18 8.84
N GLU A 528 7.29 -19.69 9.62
CA GLU A 528 6.64 -18.40 9.38
C GLU A 528 6.82 -17.53 10.62
N LEU A 529 7.61 -16.45 10.50
CA LEU A 529 7.99 -15.56 11.61
C LEU A 529 6.95 -14.47 11.80
N ALA A 530 6.53 -14.20 13.03
CA ALA A 530 5.65 -13.09 13.36
C ALA A 530 6.19 -12.25 14.52
N MET A 531 5.96 -10.94 14.45
CA MET A 531 6.09 -10.03 15.58
C MET A 531 4.73 -9.91 16.27
N ARG A 532 4.71 -10.14 17.58
CA ARG A 532 3.52 -10.07 18.42
C ARG A 532 3.67 -8.96 19.45
N ILE A 533 2.64 -8.12 19.55
CA ILE A 533 2.50 -7.05 20.53
C ILE A 533 1.33 -7.42 21.44
N GLU A 534 1.61 -7.61 22.72
CA GLU A 534 0.61 -7.91 23.73
C GLU A 534 0.39 -6.72 24.66
N THR A 535 -0.89 -6.39 24.86
CA THR A 535 -1.32 -5.26 25.65
C THR A 535 -2.32 -5.66 26.72
N ASN A 536 -2.45 -4.83 27.74
CA ASN A 536 -3.45 -4.98 28.80
C ASN A 536 -4.85 -4.47 28.40
N LEU A 537 -5.09 -4.17 27.11
CA LEU A 537 -6.39 -3.75 26.61
C LEU A 537 -7.36 -4.93 26.57
N ILE A 538 -8.58 -4.72 27.08
CA ILE A 538 -9.65 -5.71 27.05
C ILE A 538 -10.56 -5.40 25.86
N LYS A 539 -10.51 -6.24 24.83
CA LYS A 539 -11.38 -6.14 23.65
C LYS A 539 -12.42 -7.26 23.63
N ARG A 540 -13.64 -6.96 23.20
CA ARG A 540 -14.65 -8.00 22.90
C ARG A 540 -14.20 -8.80 21.67
N LYS A 541 -14.00 -10.10 21.87
CA LYS A 541 -13.54 -11.07 20.86
C LYS A 541 -14.48 -11.06 19.63
N ARG A 542 -13.94 -10.78 18.43
CA ARG A 542 -14.60 -11.09 17.13
C ARG A 542 -13.99 -12.34 16.48
N LEU A 543 -13.34 -13.19 17.27
CA LEU A 543 -12.90 -14.49 16.77
C LEU A 543 -14.11 -15.41 16.72
N LEU A 544 -14.44 -15.84 15.51
CA LEU A 544 -15.43 -16.87 15.28
C LEU A 544 -14.79 -18.21 15.64
N GLY A 545 -15.05 -18.74 16.84
CA GLY A 545 -14.45 -20.00 17.32
C GLY A 545 -14.74 -21.23 16.45
N LYS A 546 -15.67 -21.11 15.49
CA LYS A 546 -15.95 -22.12 14.45
C LYS A 546 -14.99 -22.09 13.25
N LEU A 547 -14.17 -21.04 13.12
CA LEU A 547 -13.20 -20.87 12.03
C LEU A 547 -11.77 -21.13 12.53
N PRO A 548 -10.91 -21.73 11.69
CA PRO A 548 -9.54 -22.05 12.06
C PRO A 548 -8.66 -20.78 12.12
N VAL A 549 -7.46 -20.89 12.71
CA VAL A 549 -6.52 -19.77 12.95
C VAL A 549 -6.28 -18.95 11.68
N GLN A 550 -5.98 -19.60 10.56
CA GLN A 550 -5.65 -18.95 9.29
C GLN A 550 -6.79 -18.11 8.69
N ALA A 551 -8.03 -18.34 9.11
CA ALA A 551 -9.20 -17.55 8.69
C ALA A 551 -9.27 -16.18 9.37
N HIS A 552 -8.56 -16.00 10.49
CA HIS A 552 -8.55 -14.76 11.27
C HIS A 552 -7.38 -13.84 10.92
N PHE A 553 -6.54 -14.24 9.97
CA PHE A 553 -5.55 -13.36 9.35
C PHE A 553 -6.18 -12.54 8.24
N TYR A 554 -5.87 -11.25 8.23
CA TYR A 554 -6.33 -10.27 7.26
C TYR A 554 -5.11 -9.55 6.65
N PRO A 555 -5.25 -8.95 5.46
CA PRO A 555 -4.19 -8.13 4.90
C PRO A 555 -4.05 -6.82 5.71
N MET A 556 -2.82 -6.48 6.06
CA MET A 556 -2.42 -5.21 6.66
C MET A 556 -1.61 -4.40 5.64
N PRO A 557 -2.25 -3.73 4.66
CA PRO A 557 -1.53 -2.96 3.65
C PRO A 557 -0.91 -1.67 4.18
N ALA A 558 -1.39 -1.16 5.32
CA ALA A 558 -0.97 0.10 5.92
C ALA A 558 -1.06 0.13 7.46
N SER A 559 -2.10 -0.46 8.08
CA SER A 559 -2.21 -0.47 9.54
C SER A 559 -3.20 -1.49 10.09
N ALA A 560 -3.10 -1.74 11.39
CA ALA A 560 -4.10 -2.41 12.21
C ALA A 560 -4.17 -1.74 13.59
N HIS A 561 -5.32 -1.80 14.26
CA HIS A 561 -5.44 -1.31 15.64
C HIS A 561 -6.40 -2.15 16.49
N ILE A 562 -6.17 -2.07 17.80
CA ILE A 562 -7.08 -2.55 18.84
C ILE A 562 -7.41 -1.39 19.76
N GLU A 563 -8.61 -1.38 20.32
CA GLU A 563 -9.02 -0.32 21.24
C GLU A 563 -9.99 -0.83 22.31
N ASP A 564 -9.99 -0.12 23.43
CA ASP A 564 -11.04 -0.14 24.44
C ASP A 564 -11.74 1.24 24.50
N SER A 565 -12.63 1.47 25.47
CA SER A 565 -13.36 2.73 25.61
C SER A 565 -12.49 3.98 25.85
N SER A 566 -11.23 3.81 26.22
CA SER A 566 -10.34 4.85 26.73
C SER A 566 -8.99 4.94 26.02
N THR A 567 -8.61 3.90 25.26
CA THR A 567 -7.27 3.76 24.69
C THR A 567 -7.34 3.01 23.37
N ARG A 568 -6.60 3.50 22.36
CA ARG A 568 -6.33 2.80 21.11
C ARG A 568 -4.84 2.52 20.99
N VAL A 569 -4.49 1.31 20.55
CA VAL A 569 -3.12 0.92 20.18
C VAL A 569 -3.13 0.58 18.69
N SER A 570 -2.43 1.40 17.91
CA SER A 570 -2.34 1.30 16.45
C SER A 570 -0.93 0.88 16.05
N LEU A 571 -0.82 -0.14 15.20
CA LEU A 571 0.38 -0.51 14.49
C LEU A 571 0.25 -0.06 13.03
N LEU A 572 0.99 0.99 12.67
CA LEU A 572 1.10 1.47 11.28
C LEU A 572 2.31 0.78 10.63
N GLY A 573 2.21 0.36 9.37
CA GLY A 573 3.25 -0.39 8.66
C GLY A 573 3.54 0.15 7.26
N ASN A 574 4.79 0.06 6.82
CA ASN A 574 5.25 0.54 5.51
C ASN A 574 5.40 -0.57 4.45
N GLN A 575 4.67 -1.66 4.61
CA GLN A 575 4.63 -2.77 3.67
C GLN A 575 3.38 -3.61 3.95
N ALA A 576 2.83 -4.24 2.91
CA ALA A 576 1.70 -5.14 3.07
C ALA A 576 2.16 -6.45 3.73
N LEU A 577 1.49 -6.85 4.82
CA LEU A 577 1.75 -8.10 5.55
C LEU A 577 0.44 -8.72 6.05
N GLY A 578 0.45 -9.98 6.47
CA GLY A 578 -0.68 -10.59 7.18
C GLY A 578 -0.71 -10.19 8.66
N VAL A 579 -1.88 -9.79 9.16
CA VAL A 579 -2.09 -9.42 10.56
C VAL A 579 -3.28 -10.17 11.16
N ALA A 580 -3.22 -10.43 12.46
CA ALA A 580 -4.31 -11.00 13.24
C ALA A 580 -4.37 -10.41 14.66
N SER A 581 -5.52 -10.61 15.31
CA SER A 581 -5.72 -10.40 16.75
C SER A 581 -6.37 -11.67 17.30
N LEU A 582 -5.51 -12.64 17.68
CA LEU A 582 -5.91 -13.99 18.07
C LEU A 582 -6.30 -14.10 19.56
N GLU A 583 -5.84 -13.17 20.38
CA GLU A 583 -6.24 -13.00 21.76
C GLU A 583 -6.62 -11.54 22.06
N SER A 584 -7.34 -11.33 23.16
CA SER A 584 -7.66 -9.97 23.61
C SER A 584 -6.37 -9.21 23.91
N GLY A 585 -6.27 -7.97 23.46
CA GLY A 585 -5.09 -7.14 23.70
C GLY A 585 -3.92 -7.44 22.75
N GLN A 586 -4.05 -8.36 21.80
CA GLN A 586 -2.95 -8.79 20.92
C GLN A 586 -3.07 -8.19 19.51
N ILE A 587 -1.92 -7.76 18.96
CA ILE A 587 -1.70 -7.56 17.53
C ILE A 587 -0.53 -8.47 17.12
N GLU A 588 -0.72 -9.28 16.08
CA GLU A 588 0.31 -10.15 15.53
C GLU A 588 0.46 -9.90 14.03
N VAL A 589 1.68 -9.64 13.57
CA VAL A 589 2.00 -9.42 12.15
C VAL A 589 3.07 -10.41 11.69
N ILE A 590 2.79 -11.15 10.61
CA ILE A 590 3.78 -12.07 10.01
C ILE A 590 4.81 -11.24 9.24
N LEU A 591 6.10 -11.43 9.53
CA LEU A 591 7.21 -10.68 8.95
C LEU A 591 7.80 -11.35 7.71
N ASP A 592 7.95 -12.68 7.71
CA ASP A 592 8.43 -13.47 6.57
C ASP A 592 8.04 -14.95 6.73
N ARG A 593 8.08 -15.71 5.64
CA ARG A 593 7.71 -17.14 5.59
C ARG A 593 8.55 -17.92 4.59
N ARG A 594 9.01 -19.11 5.00
CA ARG A 594 9.87 -20.00 4.21
C ARG A 594 9.31 -21.42 4.21
N LEU A 595 8.97 -21.93 3.03
CA LEU A 595 8.11 -23.11 2.86
C LEU A 595 8.68 -24.03 1.79
N ASN A 596 8.82 -25.32 2.12
CA ASN A 596 9.54 -26.27 1.28
C ASN A 596 8.67 -26.92 0.18
N GLN A 597 7.36 -26.67 0.19
CA GLN A 597 6.39 -27.37 -0.63
C GLN A 597 5.45 -26.40 -1.35
N ASP A 598 4.89 -26.87 -2.46
CA ASP A 598 3.79 -26.23 -3.17
C ASP A 598 2.45 -26.44 -2.44
N ASP A 599 1.52 -25.50 -2.57
CA ASP A 599 0.19 -25.56 -1.98
C ASP A 599 -0.91 -25.99 -2.95
N GLY A 600 -0.55 -26.47 -4.14
CA GLY A 600 -1.49 -27.05 -5.10
C GLY A 600 -2.37 -26.02 -5.81
N ARG A 601 -1.94 -24.75 -5.90
CA ARG A 601 -2.65 -23.68 -6.63
C ARG A 601 -2.03 -23.33 -7.98
N GLY A 602 -1.20 -24.22 -8.53
CA GLY A 602 -0.65 -24.11 -9.89
C GLY A 602 0.70 -23.38 -9.98
N LEU A 603 1.28 -22.97 -8.85
CA LEU A 603 2.62 -22.38 -8.83
C LEU A 603 3.72 -23.46 -9.01
N PHE A 604 3.48 -24.68 -8.52
CA PHE A 604 4.38 -25.83 -8.60
C PHE A 604 5.77 -25.56 -7.99
N GLN A 605 5.83 -24.79 -6.91
CA GLN A 605 7.05 -24.58 -6.11
C GLN A 605 6.72 -24.07 -4.70
N GLY A 606 7.64 -24.27 -3.77
CA GLY A 606 7.59 -23.63 -2.45
C GLY A 606 8.03 -22.15 -2.47
N VAL A 607 8.31 -21.63 -1.29
CA VAL A 607 8.84 -20.28 -1.06
C VAL A 607 10.21 -20.42 -0.39
N LEU A 608 11.26 -20.50 -1.21
CA LEU A 608 12.65 -20.73 -0.77
C LEU A 608 13.62 -19.63 -1.22
N ASP A 609 13.10 -18.60 -1.88
CA ASP A 609 13.79 -17.44 -2.43
C ASP A 609 13.84 -16.25 -1.45
N ASN A 610 13.75 -16.51 -0.14
CA ASN A 610 13.78 -15.46 0.89
C ASN A 610 15.06 -14.60 0.79
N HIS A 611 14.91 -13.30 1.07
CA HIS A 611 16.01 -12.34 1.19
C HIS A 611 15.99 -11.73 2.60
N ARG A 612 17.14 -11.21 3.05
CA ARG A 612 17.19 -10.39 4.27
C ARG A 612 16.23 -9.22 4.08
N THR A 613 15.24 -9.10 4.96
CA THR A 613 14.09 -8.21 4.76
C THR A 613 14.00 -7.19 5.87
N LEU A 614 13.87 -5.91 5.51
CA LEU A 614 13.58 -4.82 6.44
C LEU A 614 12.08 -4.54 6.48
N SER A 615 11.49 -4.62 7.67
CA SER A 615 10.12 -4.16 7.94
C SER A 615 10.17 -2.89 8.77
N ARG A 616 9.26 -1.93 8.51
CA ARG A 616 9.14 -0.68 9.28
C ARG A 616 7.71 -0.48 9.76
N PHE A 617 7.57 -0.11 11.03
CA PHE A 617 6.30 0.14 11.69
C PHE A 617 6.36 1.40 12.57
N ARG A 618 5.20 1.99 12.88
CA ARG A 618 5.03 2.96 13.98
C ARG A 618 3.97 2.42 14.95
N LEU A 619 4.32 2.34 16.22
CA LEU A 619 3.42 2.01 17.32
C LEU A 619 2.89 3.32 17.92
N LEU A 620 1.58 3.53 17.84
CA LEU A 620 0.89 4.72 18.35
C LEU A 620 -0.10 4.32 19.44
N VAL A 621 0.02 4.92 20.62
CA VAL A 621 -0.88 4.69 21.76
C VAL A 621 -1.65 5.98 22.02
N GLU A 622 -2.97 5.93 21.80
CA GLU A 622 -3.83 7.11 21.82
C GLU A 622 -4.78 7.07 23.01
N PRO A 623 -4.77 8.08 23.88
CA PRO A 623 -5.83 8.30 24.85
C PRO A 623 -7.10 8.71 24.12
N LEU A 624 -8.20 8.00 24.36
CA LEU A 624 -9.49 8.30 23.75
C LEU A 624 -10.43 8.99 24.75
N THR A 625 -11.29 9.85 24.21
CA THR A 625 -12.47 10.37 24.89
C THR A 625 -13.56 9.28 24.83
N PRO A 626 -14.09 8.82 25.97
CA PRO A 626 -15.13 7.80 25.98
C PRO A 626 -16.35 8.28 25.19
N PRO A 627 -17.00 7.41 24.40
CA PRO A 627 -18.19 7.81 23.66
C PRO A 627 -19.37 8.08 24.61
N ASP A 628 -20.09 9.18 24.40
CA ASP A 628 -21.35 9.47 25.10
C ASP A 628 -22.46 8.54 24.58
N ASN A 629 -22.91 7.57 25.39
CA ASN A 629 -24.08 6.73 25.12
C ASN A 629 -24.10 5.98 23.77
N ILE A 630 -22.97 5.43 23.29
CA ILE A 630 -22.93 4.58 22.08
C ILE A 630 -22.78 3.10 22.43
N ASN A 631 -23.66 2.27 21.87
CA ASN A 631 -23.55 0.81 21.96
C ASN A 631 -22.45 0.31 21.00
N LEU A 632 -21.22 0.15 21.51
CA LEU A 632 -20.05 -0.37 20.78
C LEU A 632 -20.26 -1.75 20.12
N ALA A 633 -21.37 -2.46 20.41
CA ALA A 633 -21.64 -3.78 19.85
C ALA A 633 -22.08 -3.78 18.38
N GLU A 634 -22.54 -2.65 17.83
CA GLU A 634 -23.04 -2.57 16.43
C GLU A 634 -22.02 -2.00 15.42
N GLU A 635 -20.86 -1.55 15.90
CA GLU A 635 -19.85 -0.86 15.10
C GLU A 635 -19.09 -1.81 14.17
N ARG A 636 -18.95 -1.43 12.89
CA ARG A 636 -18.26 -2.27 11.89
C ARG A 636 -17.15 -1.57 11.13
N VAL A 637 -16.89 -0.28 11.37
CA VAL A 637 -15.89 0.52 10.65
C VAL A 637 -15.20 1.47 11.63
N SER A 638 -13.88 1.55 11.57
CA SER A 638 -13.07 2.49 12.35
C SER A 638 -12.13 3.27 11.44
N PHE A 639 -11.73 4.46 11.89
CA PHE A 639 -10.90 5.40 11.13
C PHE A 639 -9.69 5.84 11.95
N TYR A 640 -8.63 6.29 11.28
CA TYR A 640 -7.50 6.93 11.95
C TYR A 640 -7.97 8.15 12.72
N SER A 641 -7.32 8.46 13.84
CA SER A 641 -7.35 9.83 14.34
C SER A 641 -6.57 10.76 13.41
N MET A 642 -6.68 12.07 13.60
CA MET A 642 -5.87 13.03 12.86
C MET A 642 -4.37 12.81 13.05
N VAL A 643 -3.96 12.43 14.27
CA VAL A 643 -2.57 12.09 14.60
C VAL A 643 -2.17 10.77 13.93
N GLY A 644 -3.00 9.73 13.99
CA GLY A 644 -2.76 8.45 13.33
C GLY A 644 -2.64 8.61 11.80
N LEU A 645 -3.47 9.44 11.19
CA LEU A 645 -3.41 9.76 9.77
C LEU A 645 -2.08 10.46 9.43
N ALA A 646 -1.68 11.45 10.23
CA ALA A 646 -0.41 12.15 10.03
C ALA A 646 0.80 11.22 10.14
N GLN A 647 0.81 10.35 11.16
CA GLN A 647 1.88 9.35 11.35
C GLN A 647 1.93 8.32 10.22
N SER A 648 0.77 7.92 9.68
CA SER A 648 0.71 7.03 8.51
C SER A 648 1.23 7.72 7.24
N MET A 649 0.90 8.99 7.03
CA MET A 649 1.40 9.77 5.88
C MET A 649 2.91 9.95 5.93
N GLU A 650 3.47 10.30 7.08
CA GLU A 650 4.93 10.45 7.26
C GLU A 650 5.67 9.13 7.05
N LEU A 651 5.09 8.01 7.52
CA LEU A 651 5.66 6.68 7.31
C LEU A 651 5.70 6.28 5.82
N HIS A 652 4.63 6.54 5.07
CA HIS A 652 4.55 6.20 3.65
C HIS A 652 5.19 7.24 2.71
N TYR A 653 5.33 8.49 3.16
CA TYR A 653 5.88 9.60 2.38
C TYR A 653 7.00 10.33 3.15
N PRO A 654 8.12 9.64 3.43
CA PRO A 654 9.27 10.26 4.11
C PRO A 654 9.88 11.41 3.31
N THR A 655 10.88 12.08 3.88
CA THR A 655 11.71 13.05 3.14
C THR A 655 12.52 12.35 2.07
N ILE A 656 12.45 12.88 0.84
CA ILE A 656 13.44 12.53 -0.18
C ILE A 656 14.73 13.25 0.20
N ARG A 657 15.80 12.48 0.37
CA ARG A 657 17.14 12.96 0.71
C ARG A 657 18.03 12.78 -0.50
N MET A 658 18.68 13.86 -0.94
CA MET A 658 19.67 13.80 -2.00
C MET A 658 21.01 14.39 -1.54
N LEU A 659 22.07 13.80 -2.05
CA LEU A 659 23.44 14.27 -1.92
C LEU A 659 23.82 15.03 -3.18
N SER A 660 24.42 16.21 -3.02
CA SER A 660 25.09 16.92 -4.11
C SER A 660 26.52 17.28 -3.74
N LYS A 661 27.44 17.12 -4.69
CA LYS A 661 28.81 17.65 -4.57
C LYS A 661 28.90 19.11 -5.03
N ALA A 662 28.00 19.53 -5.91
CA ALA A 662 27.92 20.90 -6.40
C ALA A 662 27.02 21.74 -5.48
N LYS A 663 27.40 23.01 -5.27
CA LYS A 663 26.59 23.97 -4.52
C LYS A 663 25.35 24.36 -5.33
N PRO A 664 24.13 24.15 -4.81
CA PRO A 664 22.93 24.70 -5.44
C PRO A 664 22.90 26.23 -5.36
N THR A 665 22.28 26.89 -6.35
CA THR A 665 22.21 28.37 -6.40
C THR A 665 21.18 28.91 -5.42
N ALA A 666 20.04 28.22 -5.28
CA ALA A 666 19.02 28.53 -4.30
C ALA A 666 19.15 27.65 -3.05
N ASP A 667 18.96 28.25 -1.88
CA ASP A 667 19.03 27.52 -0.59
C ASP A 667 17.73 26.81 -0.22
N ALA A 668 16.62 27.21 -0.84
CA ALA A 668 15.31 26.60 -0.65
C ALA A 668 14.36 26.92 -1.81
N MET A 669 13.31 26.12 -1.94
CA MET A 669 12.17 26.34 -2.83
C MET A 669 10.88 25.92 -2.12
N VAL A 670 9.78 26.62 -2.36
CA VAL A 670 8.45 26.28 -1.85
C VAL A 670 7.60 25.81 -3.02
N GLY A 671 7.02 24.60 -2.93
CA GLY A 671 6.30 23.99 -4.05
C GLY A 671 4.85 24.43 -4.18
N ILE A 672 4.18 24.76 -3.08
CA ILE A 672 2.83 25.35 -3.07
C ILE A 672 2.76 26.52 -2.09
N THR A 673 1.91 27.49 -2.39
CA THR A 673 1.84 28.77 -1.67
C THR A 673 1.29 28.68 -0.24
N GLU A 674 0.49 27.64 0.07
CA GLU A 674 -0.13 27.44 1.37
C GLU A 674 -0.24 25.94 1.72
N ASP A 675 -0.27 25.65 3.03
CA ASP A 675 -0.51 24.30 3.54
C ASP A 675 -1.97 23.89 3.32
N LEU A 676 -2.19 22.67 2.84
CA LEU A 676 -3.54 22.10 2.76
C LEU A 676 -4.11 21.76 4.16
N PRO A 677 -5.45 21.69 4.30
CA PRO A 677 -6.09 21.20 5.51
C PRO A 677 -5.58 19.81 5.91
N CYS A 678 -5.54 19.53 7.21
CA CYS A 678 -4.84 18.36 7.74
C CYS A 678 -5.55 17.02 7.47
N ASP A 679 -6.83 17.10 7.11
CA ASP A 679 -7.65 16.00 6.60
C ASP A 679 -7.69 15.95 5.06
N VAL A 680 -6.84 16.69 4.34
CA VAL A 680 -6.76 16.68 2.88
C VAL A 680 -5.37 16.25 2.43
N HIS A 681 -5.33 15.33 1.47
CA HIS A 681 -4.11 14.75 0.93
C HIS A 681 -4.08 14.86 -0.60
N ILE A 682 -2.97 15.36 -1.15
CA ILE A 682 -2.67 15.20 -2.57
C ILE A 682 -2.14 13.78 -2.79
N VAL A 683 -3.01 12.90 -3.28
CA VAL A 683 -2.66 11.51 -3.62
C VAL A 683 -1.64 11.50 -4.75
N SER A 684 -1.86 12.32 -5.79
CA SER A 684 -0.98 12.44 -6.94
C SER A 684 -1.07 13.85 -7.53
N LEU A 685 0.09 14.40 -7.90
CA LEU A 685 0.23 15.55 -8.79
C LEU A 685 1.12 15.08 -9.95
N ARG A 686 0.55 14.99 -11.15
CA ARG A 686 1.15 14.21 -12.24
C ARG A 686 0.95 14.86 -13.59
N THR A 687 2.03 15.24 -14.27
CA THR A 687 2.01 15.61 -15.70
C THR A 687 1.39 14.52 -16.59
N SER A 688 0.46 14.93 -17.44
CA SER A 688 -0.20 14.07 -18.43
C SER A 688 0.75 13.65 -19.54
N ALA A 689 0.49 12.47 -20.09
CA ALA A 689 1.24 11.94 -21.22
C ALA A 689 0.43 12.10 -22.51
N GLY A 690 1.07 12.59 -23.56
CA GLY A 690 0.55 12.46 -24.92
C GLY A 690 0.58 11.00 -25.39
N PRO A 691 0.04 10.72 -26.60
CA PRO A 691 0.07 9.39 -27.19
C PRO A 691 1.49 8.83 -27.26
N THR A 692 1.67 7.57 -26.89
CA THR A 692 2.96 6.89 -27.05
C THR A 692 3.18 6.59 -28.54
N ASN A 693 4.30 7.04 -29.11
CA ASN A 693 4.65 6.72 -30.49
C ASN A 693 5.31 5.34 -30.58
N TYR A 694 4.50 4.28 -30.65
CA TYR A 694 4.99 2.89 -30.74
C TYR A 694 5.69 2.55 -32.06
N VAL A 695 5.48 3.34 -33.12
CA VAL A 695 6.11 3.13 -34.43
C VAL A 695 7.46 3.86 -34.53
N GLY A 696 7.64 4.92 -33.75
CA GLY A 696 8.88 5.70 -33.67
C GLY A 696 9.76 5.30 -32.49
N ASN A 697 10.12 6.28 -31.66
CA ASN A 697 11.06 6.09 -30.55
C ASN A 697 10.46 5.39 -29.30
N GLY A 698 9.18 4.98 -29.33
CA GLY A 698 8.51 4.31 -28.22
C GLY A 698 8.23 5.20 -27.01
N MET A 699 8.44 6.52 -27.13
CA MET A 699 8.30 7.49 -26.02
C MET A 699 6.96 8.24 -26.11
N ALA A 700 6.45 8.63 -24.94
CA ALA A 700 5.36 9.59 -24.82
C ALA A 700 5.95 10.98 -24.53
N GLN A 701 5.32 12.03 -25.03
CA GLN A 701 5.69 13.41 -24.70
C GLN A 701 4.89 13.90 -23.49
N PRO A 702 5.48 14.72 -22.61
CA PRO A 702 4.71 15.41 -21.58
C PRO A 702 3.78 16.44 -22.24
N LEU A 703 2.56 16.55 -21.73
CA LEU A 703 1.64 17.63 -22.09
C LEU A 703 1.75 18.77 -21.07
N ARG A 704 1.31 19.97 -21.44
CA ARG A 704 1.20 21.14 -20.54
C ARG A 704 -0.05 21.07 -19.66
N GLU A 705 -0.27 19.91 -19.08
CA GLU A 705 -1.36 19.66 -18.17
C GLU A 705 -0.98 18.56 -17.16
N ALA A 706 -1.63 18.57 -16.01
CA ALA A 706 -1.42 17.59 -14.94
C ALA A 706 -2.73 17.16 -14.29
N ALA A 707 -2.73 15.93 -13.78
CA ALA A 707 -3.68 15.46 -12.79
C ALA A 707 -3.34 16.04 -11.43
N LEU A 708 -4.34 16.59 -10.74
CA LEU A 708 -4.31 16.77 -9.29
C LEU A 708 -5.40 15.88 -8.68
N VAL A 709 -4.99 14.85 -7.96
CA VAL A 709 -5.89 13.92 -7.26
C VAL A 709 -5.86 14.23 -5.77
N LEU A 710 -7.01 14.60 -5.23
CA LEU A 710 -7.23 14.94 -3.83
C LEU A 710 -8.03 13.84 -3.14
N HIS A 711 -7.66 13.51 -1.92
CA HIS A 711 -8.42 12.63 -1.04
C HIS A 711 -8.63 13.34 0.30
N ARG A 712 -9.85 13.28 0.83
CA ARG A 712 -10.16 13.77 2.18
C ARG A 712 -10.52 12.60 3.10
N PRO A 713 -9.58 11.99 3.83
CA PRO A 713 -9.92 10.91 4.75
C PRO A 713 -10.86 11.37 5.87
N LEU A 714 -11.77 10.50 6.27
CA LEU A 714 -12.52 10.67 7.52
C LEU A 714 -11.62 10.34 8.71
N THR A 715 -11.71 11.12 9.77
CA THR A 715 -10.89 10.97 10.98
C THR A 715 -11.71 10.83 12.25
N ASP A 716 -11.27 9.95 13.15
CA ASP A 716 -11.81 9.77 14.49
C ASP A 716 -11.28 10.84 15.45
N CYS A 717 -12.19 11.54 16.13
CA CYS A 717 -11.82 12.65 17.01
C CYS A 717 -11.66 12.30 18.47
N ARG A 718 -11.93 11.04 18.85
CA ARG A 718 -11.85 10.67 20.26
C ARG A 718 -10.43 10.80 20.77
N SER A 719 -9.42 10.68 19.90
CA SER A 719 -8.01 10.86 20.28
C SER A 719 -7.79 12.22 20.93
N LYS A 720 -7.22 12.20 22.13
CA LYS A 720 -6.83 13.39 22.88
C LYS A 720 -5.44 13.89 22.50
N LEU A 721 -4.72 13.14 21.66
CA LEU A 721 -3.44 13.60 21.12
C LEU A 721 -3.67 14.78 20.18
N GLN A 722 -2.77 15.76 20.24
CA GLN A 722 -2.79 16.92 19.36
C GLN A 722 -1.68 16.78 18.31
N LEU A 723 -1.95 17.26 17.09
CA LEU A 723 -0.88 17.44 16.10
C LEU A 723 0.04 18.57 16.55
N GLN A 724 1.35 18.40 16.33
CA GLN A 724 2.33 19.46 16.63
C GLN A 724 2.30 20.61 15.60
N SER A 725 1.79 20.37 14.39
CA SER A 725 1.68 21.39 13.35
C SER A 725 0.52 22.37 13.61
N ASP A 726 0.59 23.57 13.02
CA ASP A 726 -0.37 24.69 13.12
C ASP A 726 -1.81 24.38 12.60
N CYS A 727 -2.13 23.11 12.36
CA CYS A 727 -3.40 22.56 11.90
C CYS A 727 -4.66 23.07 12.64
N THR A 728 -4.52 23.54 13.88
CA THR A 728 -5.65 24.00 14.71
C THR A 728 -6.11 25.43 14.42
N LYS A 729 -5.36 26.20 13.61
CA LYS A 729 -5.62 27.64 13.36
C LYS A 729 -6.40 27.95 12.07
N GLN A 730 -6.73 26.96 11.23
CA GLN A 730 -7.44 27.21 9.96
C GLN A 730 -8.96 27.39 10.20
N GLU A 731 -9.42 28.64 10.27
CA GLU A 731 -10.82 29.02 10.08
C GLU A 731 -11.15 28.98 8.58
N ASN A 732 -11.77 27.89 8.10
CA ASN A 732 -12.19 27.80 6.69
C ASN A 732 -13.56 28.46 6.48
N ALA A 733 -13.64 29.28 5.42
CA ALA A 733 -14.85 29.96 4.98
C ALA A 733 -15.85 28.97 4.38
N VAL A 734 -17.04 28.93 4.97
CA VAL A 734 -18.19 28.14 4.51
C VAL A 734 -18.78 28.81 3.27
N LEU A 735 -18.70 28.17 2.10
CA LEU A 735 -19.46 28.55 0.91
C LEU A 735 -20.54 27.50 0.67
N PRO A 736 -21.83 27.80 0.91
CA PRO A 736 -22.88 26.81 0.73
C PRO A 736 -23.02 26.44 -0.75
N ARG A 737 -22.62 25.23 -1.13
CA ARG A 737 -23.03 24.68 -2.44
C ARG A 737 -24.46 24.14 -2.29
N LYS A 738 -25.39 24.67 -3.07
CA LYS A 738 -26.61 23.93 -3.41
C LYS A 738 -26.17 22.74 -4.27
N THR A 739 -26.02 21.58 -3.66
CA THR A 739 -25.85 20.32 -4.39
C THR A 739 -27.14 20.06 -5.18
N SER A 740 -27.11 20.32 -6.48
CA SER A 740 -28.06 19.70 -7.41
C SER A 740 -27.59 18.27 -7.70
N ALA A 741 -27.60 17.44 -6.67
CA ALA A 741 -27.64 15.98 -6.79
C ALA A 741 -29.03 15.56 -6.28
N GLY A 742 -30.04 15.82 -7.10
CA GLY A 742 -31.33 15.15 -6.90
C GLY A 742 -31.16 13.64 -7.11
N PRO A 743 -32.04 12.80 -6.56
CA PRO A 743 -32.13 11.41 -6.99
C PRO A 743 -32.22 11.40 -8.52
N THR A 744 -31.41 10.57 -9.18
CA THR A 744 -31.59 10.30 -10.60
C THR A 744 -33.01 9.78 -10.77
N ASN A 745 -33.91 10.63 -11.22
CA ASN A 745 -35.32 10.32 -11.34
C ASN A 745 -35.48 9.48 -12.60
N TYR A 746 -35.52 8.15 -12.46
CA TYR A 746 -35.81 7.21 -13.55
C TYR A 746 -37.32 7.19 -13.89
N VAL A 747 -37.96 8.35 -13.91
CA VAL A 747 -39.38 8.47 -14.29
C VAL A 747 -39.50 9.55 -15.36
N GLY A 748 -39.32 9.13 -16.61
CA GLY A 748 -39.51 9.97 -17.79
C GLY A 748 -39.79 9.09 -19.00
N ASN A 749 -41.02 9.12 -19.50
CA ASN A 749 -41.51 8.35 -20.63
C ASN A 749 -40.78 8.70 -21.94
N GLY A 750 -40.39 7.67 -22.69
CA GLY A 750 -40.47 7.65 -24.16
C GLY A 750 -39.34 8.32 -24.94
N MET A 751 -38.59 7.49 -25.67
CA MET A 751 -37.60 7.79 -26.72
C MET A 751 -36.25 8.38 -26.24
N ALA A 752 -35.23 7.51 -26.15
CA ALA A 752 -33.85 7.93 -25.99
C ALA A 752 -33.20 8.22 -27.36
N GLN A 753 -32.93 9.49 -27.63
CA GLN A 753 -31.82 9.87 -28.48
C GLN A 753 -30.51 9.55 -27.74
N ALA A 754 -29.51 9.02 -28.44
CA ALA A 754 -28.18 8.79 -27.88
C ALA A 754 -27.54 10.14 -27.48
N LEU A 755 -27.64 10.49 -26.21
CA LEU A 755 -26.88 11.61 -25.65
C LEU A 755 -25.42 11.18 -25.49
N ARG A 756 -24.50 12.02 -25.99
CA ARG A 756 -23.06 11.96 -25.73
C ARG A 756 -22.78 12.37 -24.29
N GLU A 757 -23.30 11.63 -23.32
CA GLU A 757 -23.04 11.87 -21.90
C GLU A 757 -22.15 10.75 -21.35
N ALA A 758 -20.93 11.14 -20.97
CA ALA A 758 -20.01 10.27 -20.25
C ALA A 758 -20.18 10.53 -18.74
N ALA A 759 -20.13 9.44 -17.96
CA ALA A 759 -20.33 9.47 -16.52
C ALA A 759 -19.02 9.81 -15.79
N LEU A 760 -19.03 10.91 -15.03
CA LEU A 760 -18.03 11.20 -14.01
C LEU A 760 -18.26 10.26 -12.82
N VAL A 761 -17.35 9.32 -12.59
CA VAL A 761 -17.37 8.48 -11.38
C VAL A 761 -16.64 9.23 -10.27
N LEU A 762 -17.39 10.00 -9.48
CA LEU A 762 -16.93 10.44 -8.16
C LEU A 762 -17.01 9.24 -7.23
N HIS A 763 -15.86 8.74 -6.78
CA HIS A 763 -15.85 7.63 -5.84
C HIS A 763 -16.18 8.18 -4.45
N ARG A 764 -17.41 7.97 -4.00
CA ARG A 764 -17.86 8.27 -2.64
C ARG A 764 -18.05 6.96 -1.88
N PRO A 765 -17.12 6.55 -1.01
CA PRO A 765 -17.39 5.52 -0.01
C PRO A 765 -18.30 6.14 1.06
N LEU A 766 -19.59 6.30 0.75
CA LEU A 766 -20.56 6.65 1.78
C LEU A 766 -20.77 5.45 2.70
N THR A 767 -20.89 5.73 3.99
CA THR A 767 -21.78 4.96 4.86
C THR A 767 -23.19 5.07 4.28
N ASP A 768 -23.75 3.94 3.82
CA ASP A 768 -25.11 3.87 3.30
C ASP A 768 -26.07 4.47 4.34
N CYS A 769 -26.88 5.47 3.95
CA CYS A 769 -27.90 6.07 4.83
C CYS A 769 -29.02 5.09 5.22
N ARG A 770 -29.07 3.89 4.60
CA ARG A 770 -29.89 2.75 5.04
C ARG A 770 -29.12 1.75 5.90
N SER A 771 -27.80 1.87 5.99
CA SER A 771 -27.02 1.10 6.95
C SER A 771 -27.17 1.69 8.34
N LYS A 772 -27.30 0.81 9.33
CA LYS A 772 -27.27 1.18 10.76
C LYS A 772 -25.86 1.55 11.25
N LEU A 773 -24.92 1.86 10.36
CA LEU A 773 -23.55 2.23 10.71
C LEU A 773 -23.55 3.63 11.33
N GLN A 774 -23.50 3.69 12.66
CA GLN A 774 -23.28 4.93 13.39
C GLN A 774 -21.77 5.19 13.48
N LEU A 775 -21.33 6.36 13.02
CA LEU A 775 -19.96 6.85 13.26
C LEU A 775 -19.86 7.30 14.73
N GLN A 776 -18.82 6.87 15.43
CA GLN A 776 -18.61 7.19 16.86
C GLN A 776 -18.38 8.67 17.14
N SER A 777 -17.70 9.38 16.23
CA SER A 777 -17.48 10.82 16.27
C SER A 777 -16.92 11.27 14.92
N ASP A 778 -17.48 12.33 14.36
CA ASP A 778 -16.93 13.04 13.21
C ASP A 778 -16.74 14.50 13.59
N CYS A 779 -15.54 15.04 13.36
CA CYS A 779 -15.19 16.44 13.59
C CYS A 779 -14.60 17.06 12.34
N THR A 780 -14.69 16.36 11.21
CA THR A 780 -14.53 17.02 9.94
C THR A 780 -15.64 18.07 9.86
N LYS A 781 -15.26 19.35 9.84
CA LYS A 781 -16.21 20.45 9.61
C LYS A 781 -16.85 20.25 8.22
N GLN A 782 -18.07 20.76 8.04
CA GLN A 782 -18.72 20.80 6.72
C GLN A 782 -17.81 21.43 5.67
N GLU A 783 -17.76 20.82 4.48
CA GLU A 783 -17.11 21.26 3.23
C GLU A 783 -15.72 21.90 3.38
N ASN A 784 -14.66 21.14 3.05
CA ASN A 784 -13.35 21.72 2.73
C ASN A 784 -13.30 22.01 1.23
N ALA A 785 -12.79 23.19 0.87
CA ALA A 785 -12.61 23.59 -0.52
C ALA A 785 -11.14 23.91 -0.79
N VAL A 786 -10.60 23.31 -1.85
CA VAL A 786 -9.25 23.60 -2.33
C VAL A 786 -9.36 24.44 -3.60
N MET A 787 -8.57 25.50 -3.72
CA MET A 787 -8.49 26.32 -4.94
C MET A 787 -7.14 26.06 -5.63
N PRO A 788 -7.06 25.18 -6.65
CA PRO A 788 -5.78 24.80 -7.25
C PRO A 788 -4.98 25.99 -7.81
N LYS A 789 -5.67 27.02 -8.35
CA LYS A 789 -5.03 28.26 -8.82
C LYS A 789 -4.35 29.07 -7.72
N LYS A 790 -4.80 28.95 -6.45
CA LYS A 790 -4.11 29.57 -5.32
C LYS A 790 -2.84 28.82 -4.97
N LEU A 791 -2.90 27.50 -4.94
CA LEU A 791 -1.77 26.62 -4.63
C LEU A 791 -0.64 26.74 -5.66
N PHE A 792 -1.01 26.83 -6.94
CA PHE A 792 -0.10 26.89 -8.08
C PHE A 792 -0.43 28.12 -8.94
N PRO A 793 0.24 29.27 -8.70
CA PRO A 793 -0.08 30.54 -9.35
C PRO A 793 0.02 30.54 -10.89
N ASN A 794 0.81 29.63 -11.47
CA ASN A 794 1.06 29.57 -12.91
C ASN A 794 -0.01 28.76 -13.68
N ILE A 795 -1.02 28.22 -13.01
CA ILE A 795 -2.10 27.48 -13.67
C ILE A 795 -3.07 28.43 -14.37
N GLN A 796 -3.33 28.17 -15.66
CA GLN A 796 -4.28 28.95 -16.47
C GLN A 796 -5.72 28.45 -16.31
N SER A 797 -5.93 27.13 -16.32
CA SER A 797 -7.27 26.54 -16.23
C SER A 797 -7.32 25.27 -15.38
N VAL A 798 -8.51 25.00 -14.85
CA VAL A 798 -8.80 23.85 -14.01
C VAL A 798 -10.15 23.28 -14.45
N ALA A 799 -10.21 21.97 -14.66
CA ALA A 799 -11.43 21.27 -15.03
C ALA A 799 -11.62 20.02 -14.17
N GLU A 800 -12.86 19.69 -13.82
CA GLU A 800 -13.17 18.40 -13.20
C GLU A 800 -12.73 17.26 -14.12
N ALA A 801 -12.27 16.15 -13.56
CA ALA A 801 -11.87 15.00 -14.35
C ALA A 801 -12.20 13.68 -13.65
N SER A 802 -12.34 12.60 -14.43
CA SER A 802 -12.31 11.26 -13.84
C SER A 802 -10.96 10.99 -13.18
N LEU A 803 -10.90 10.03 -12.24
CA LEU A 803 -9.63 9.64 -11.59
C LEU A 803 -8.55 9.18 -12.59
N THR A 804 -8.95 8.75 -13.78
CA THR A 804 -8.04 8.35 -14.87
C THR A 804 -7.67 9.49 -15.81
N LEU A 805 -8.25 10.68 -15.63
CA LEU A 805 -8.21 11.84 -16.53
C LEU A 805 -8.73 11.60 -17.95
N LEU A 806 -9.32 10.44 -18.24
CA LEU A 806 -9.84 10.13 -19.57
C LEU A 806 -11.19 10.79 -19.87
N TYR A 807 -11.83 11.35 -18.85
CA TYR A 807 -13.01 12.17 -18.99
C TYR A 807 -12.76 13.54 -18.37
N GLU A 808 -13.00 14.58 -19.16
CA GLU A 808 -12.96 15.97 -18.72
C GLU A 808 -14.39 16.47 -18.52
N GLY A 809 -14.66 16.95 -17.32
CA GLY A 809 -15.90 17.56 -16.90
C GLY A 809 -15.91 19.07 -17.12
N LYS A 810 -16.61 19.78 -16.25
CA LYS A 810 -16.78 21.23 -16.38
C LYS A 810 -15.56 21.99 -15.83
N PRO A 811 -15.26 23.19 -16.37
CA PRO A 811 -14.32 24.11 -15.74
C PRO A 811 -14.74 24.41 -14.30
N THR A 812 -13.77 24.48 -13.39
CA THR A 812 -14.01 24.80 -11.98
C THR A 812 -12.84 25.58 -11.38
N ASP A 813 -13.10 26.55 -10.52
CA ASP A 813 -12.05 27.27 -9.79
C ASP A 813 -11.84 26.71 -8.36
N THR A 814 -12.71 25.82 -7.89
CA THR A 814 -12.71 25.31 -6.52
C THR A 814 -13.13 23.84 -6.49
N VAL A 815 -12.40 23.03 -5.73
CA VAL A 815 -12.67 21.62 -5.52
C VAL A 815 -13.19 21.42 -4.11
N ALA A 816 -14.50 21.23 -3.98
CA ALA A 816 -15.12 20.86 -2.71
C ALA A 816 -14.91 19.36 -2.45
N LEU A 817 -14.58 19.00 -1.21
CA LEU A 817 -14.29 17.64 -0.77
C LEU A 817 -15.12 17.32 0.48
N GLU A 818 -15.98 16.30 0.38
CA GLU A 818 -16.61 15.67 1.54
C GLU A 818 -15.68 14.61 2.15
N PRO A 819 -15.89 14.22 3.41
CA PRO A 819 -15.15 13.10 4.01
C PRO A 819 -15.29 11.83 3.17
N GLN A 820 -14.16 11.15 2.98
CA GLN A 820 -13.91 9.99 2.10
C GLN A 820 -13.96 10.26 0.59
N ASP A 821 -14.15 11.50 0.13
CA ASP A 821 -14.10 11.80 -1.30
C ASP A 821 -12.68 11.64 -1.86
N VAL A 822 -12.59 11.02 -3.03
CA VAL A 822 -11.43 11.08 -3.92
C VAL A 822 -11.84 11.78 -5.20
N VAL A 823 -11.26 12.95 -5.47
CA VAL A 823 -11.59 13.81 -6.60
C VAL A 823 -10.34 14.05 -7.44
N ALA A 824 -10.50 14.06 -8.76
CA ALA A 824 -9.46 14.47 -9.68
C ALA A 824 -9.87 15.74 -10.43
N VAL A 825 -8.90 16.63 -10.62
CA VAL A 825 -9.01 17.75 -11.54
C VAL A 825 -7.83 17.76 -12.49
N LYS A 826 -8.07 18.28 -13.68
CA LYS A 826 -7.04 18.56 -14.68
C LYS A 826 -6.60 20.01 -14.53
N LEU A 827 -5.29 20.22 -14.50
CA LEU A 827 -4.63 21.52 -14.42
C LEU A 827 -3.93 21.79 -15.75
N SER A 828 -4.03 22.99 -16.33
CA SER A 828 -3.31 23.34 -17.56
C SER A 828 -2.58 24.68 -17.43
N TRP A 829 -1.41 24.82 -18.06
CA TRP A 829 -0.54 26.01 -17.95
C TRP A 829 0.20 26.39 -19.23
#